data_AF-A0A420D7V3-F1
#
_entry.id   AF-A0A420D7V3-F1
#
_cell.length_a   1.000
_cell.length_b   1.000
_cell.length_c   1.000
_cell.angle_alpha   90.00
_cell.angle_beta   90.00
_cell.angle_gamma   90.00
#
_symmetry.space_group_name_H-M   'P 1'
#
loop_
_entity.id
_entity.type
_entity.pdbx_description
1 polymer ?
#
loop_
_entity_poly.entity_id
_entity_poly.type
_entity_poly.pdbx_seq_one_letter_code
_entity_poly.pdbx_strand_id
1 'polypeptide(L)'
;MNKLKLLYVFFLLAFMQVSGQSVTFNESAGWIETAFVKWQPVENAGRYNVYYSGEGVVNKQVDDYLIRSYGSYLRADILGLKAGNYTITVKPVILGIEGSGSTTGTLTVLPQDRNGFAFHGGRVPGGYKADGTPKDNAVILYITEKSKNTISFNVITNNNGNTTNYVGFQNIFSGIKKGIDKRPYIFRLVGNITDFDVMEGGDLVVENKNNDLSYITVEGVGDDATANGWGIRVKNATNIEIANLGFMNCDSSEGDNIGMQQNNSYIWVHNNDLFYGHAGSDADQIKGDGALDNKGTSYATYSYNHFWDSGKASLLGLSENTTAGLYVTYHHNWFDHSDSRHPRVRYYSAHIYNNYFDGIAKYGSGSTEGSSLFLEGNYFRNSKNPMMISLQGTDVWNPTKQMNDPTNQGTFSGEDGGMIKAFNNLMDTDIATNSMRFVAYADPNPLYNIEGKISSLTDFDAYSAATRGETVPATVKSKVGAKTYNNFDTDASLYVKNLSVEEPTVARDRTKLYAGRVQGGDFKWTFDNAVDDKSYAVIAGLKSALTNYGTSMVYIQAEGSSQTLVNTSGNKDQSLISGSAVAPIVFTWGGEATDVTLTGVANGLTFTKDATAKTVTITGTPTQTTSYTVTTVGNSGTAASISGTVTVGTPGNPGSTDGMIHNFTTSGKVSTFYAITGNMNSTDGSQSYDGLTLTKRFKMESSTSIKYTTTAESTLTLVFDADFAKVVKFDGVNYTASNGIVTIPNVAAGEHTITKGDTTNLYYIKTVYATMATSDINKAQVTLYPNPVSDYLHINTAGQKVLSVKVYNFAGALVKNLADAKADSVDLRNLATGNYIISITTDKGTITKKIIKK
;
A
#
# COMPACT_ATOMS: atom_id res chain seq x y z
N MET A 1 -8.07 39.20 -41.51
CA MET A 1 -7.96 39.15 -40.03
C MET A 1 -7.51 37.75 -39.64
N ASN A 2 -6.48 37.67 -38.79
CA ASN A 2 -5.42 36.65 -38.83
C ASN A 2 -5.77 35.24 -38.31
N LYS A 3 -5.46 34.21 -39.12
CA LYS A 3 -5.31 32.79 -38.73
C LYS A 3 -4.37 32.58 -37.53
N LEU A 4 -3.50 33.56 -37.26
CA LEU A 4 -2.61 33.58 -36.09
C LEU A 4 -3.36 33.70 -34.75
N LYS A 5 -4.52 34.37 -34.69
CA LYS A 5 -5.29 34.52 -33.43
C LYS A 5 -6.05 33.25 -33.05
N LEU A 6 -6.43 32.42 -34.03
CA LEU A 6 -7.14 31.17 -33.78
C LEU A 6 -6.23 30.11 -33.13
N LEU A 7 -4.94 30.12 -33.46
CA LEU A 7 -3.94 29.24 -32.86
C LEU A 7 -3.66 29.61 -31.39
N TYR A 8 -3.65 30.91 -31.05
CA TYR A 8 -3.50 31.36 -29.66
C TYR A 8 -4.74 31.08 -28.80
N VAL A 9 -5.95 31.11 -29.36
CA VAL A 9 -7.18 30.77 -28.62
C VAL A 9 -7.28 29.26 -28.36
N PHE A 10 -6.81 28.42 -29.29
CA PHE A 10 -6.70 26.97 -29.07
C PHE A 10 -5.66 26.61 -28.00
N PHE A 11 -4.54 27.34 -27.96
CA PHE A 11 -3.55 27.21 -26.88
C PHE A 11 -4.12 27.70 -25.53
N LEU A 12 -4.85 28.82 -25.48
CA LEU A 12 -5.45 29.32 -24.22
C LEU A 12 -6.55 28.40 -23.66
N LEU A 13 -7.33 27.72 -24.51
CA LEU A 13 -8.37 26.79 -24.07
C LEU A 13 -7.81 25.45 -23.56
N ALA A 14 -6.68 24.99 -24.10
CA ALA A 14 -5.96 23.82 -23.56
C ALA A 14 -5.37 24.09 -22.16
N PHE A 15 -5.04 25.34 -21.83
CA PHE A 15 -4.55 25.73 -20.50
C PHE A 15 -5.66 25.84 -19.44
N MET A 16 -6.94 25.96 -19.81
CA MET A 16 -8.02 26.11 -18.83
C MET A 16 -8.57 24.79 -18.27
N GLN A 17 -8.30 23.63 -18.90
CA GLN A 17 -8.81 22.33 -18.40
C GLN A 17 -7.86 21.55 -17.48
N VAL A 18 -6.63 22.02 -17.23
CA VAL A 18 -5.68 21.33 -16.32
C VAL A 18 -5.88 21.75 -14.84
N SER A 19 -6.74 22.73 -14.58
CA SER A 19 -7.01 23.22 -13.23
C SER A 19 -8.19 22.48 -12.59
N GLY A 20 -7.90 21.44 -11.80
CA GLY A 20 -8.89 20.84 -10.90
C GLY A 20 -8.80 19.33 -10.63
N GLN A 21 -7.89 18.57 -11.24
CA GLN A 21 -7.84 17.12 -11.01
C GLN A 21 -7.05 16.80 -9.73
N SER A 22 -7.79 16.57 -8.64
CA SER A 22 -7.26 16.11 -7.36
C SER A 22 -6.95 14.61 -7.39
N VAL A 23 -5.87 14.21 -6.73
CA VAL A 23 -5.54 12.79 -6.51
C VAL A 23 -6.21 12.35 -5.22
N THR A 24 -6.99 11.27 -5.30
CA THR A 24 -7.63 10.70 -4.10
C THR A 24 -6.73 9.63 -3.51
N PHE A 25 -6.25 9.85 -2.27
CA PHE A 25 -5.46 8.87 -1.54
C PHE A 25 -6.34 7.80 -0.90
N ASN A 26 -5.93 6.54 -1.03
CA ASN A 26 -6.51 5.41 -0.32
C ASN A 26 -5.88 5.25 1.06
N GLU A 27 -4.54 5.33 1.10
CA GLU A 27 -3.73 5.01 2.26
C GLU A 27 -2.39 5.73 2.14
N SER A 28 -1.82 6.17 3.26
CA SER A 28 -0.44 6.67 3.31
C SER A 28 0.08 6.57 4.74
N ALA A 29 1.31 6.10 4.92
CA ALA A 29 1.95 6.05 6.22
C ALA A 29 3.48 6.15 6.08
N GLY A 30 4.12 6.59 7.15
CA GLY A 30 5.55 6.35 7.35
C GLY A 30 5.77 5.00 8.03
N TRP A 31 6.94 4.44 7.83
CA TRP A 31 7.38 3.16 8.38
C TRP A 31 8.86 3.27 8.79
N ILE A 32 9.54 2.15 9.00
CA ILE A 32 10.97 2.13 9.30
C ILE A 32 11.77 2.47 8.03
N GLU A 33 12.38 3.65 8.01
CA GLU A 33 13.22 4.21 6.93
C GLU A 33 12.56 4.24 5.54
N THR A 34 11.24 4.12 5.51
CA THR A 34 10.42 4.22 4.30
C THR A 34 9.11 4.94 4.58
N ALA A 35 8.52 5.51 3.54
CA ALA A 35 7.15 6.02 3.56
C ALA A 35 6.45 5.65 2.25
N PHE A 36 5.15 5.40 2.32
CA PHE A 36 4.38 5.01 1.15
C PHE A 36 3.08 5.79 1.01
N VAL A 37 2.54 5.80 -0.21
CA VAL A 37 1.21 6.31 -0.54
C VAL A 37 0.54 5.42 -1.58
N LYS A 38 -0.76 5.16 -1.40
CA LYS A 38 -1.65 4.51 -2.35
C LYS A 38 -2.72 5.49 -2.82
N TRP A 39 -3.03 5.52 -4.11
CA TRP A 39 -4.02 6.44 -4.68
C TRP A 39 -4.83 5.82 -5.81
N GLN A 40 -6.02 6.39 -6.04
CA GLN A 40 -6.89 6.01 -7.14
C GLN A 40 -6.37 6.55 -8.49
N PRO A 41 -6.47 5.78 -9.58
CA PRO A 41 -6.15 6.29 -10.91
C PRO A 41 -6.99 7.53 -11.25
N VAL A 42 -6.34 8.55 -11.79
CA VAL A 42 -6.96 9.75 -12.35
C VAL A 42 -7.25 9.49 -13.83
N GLU A 43 -8.46 9.84 -14.27
CA GLU A 43 -8.89 9.65 -15.66
C GLU A 43 -7.93 10.35 -16.64
N ASN A 44 -7.55 9.64 -17.71
CA ASN A 44 -6.61 10.10 -18.75
C ASN A 44 -5.16 10.37 -18.29
N ALA A 45 -4.80 10.08 -17.02
CA ALA A 45 -3.42 10.16 -16.58
C ALA A 45 -2.59 9.04 -17.22
N GLY A 46 -1.55 9.43 -17.98
CA GLY A 46 -0.63 8.49 -18.61
C GLY A 46 0.51 8.04 -17.70
N ARG A 47 0.82 8.85 -16.67
CA ARG A 47 1.80 8.57 -15.61
C ARG A 47 1.56 9.49 -14.40
N TYR A 48 2.33 9.29 -13.35
CA TYR A 48 2.36 10.15 -12.18
C TYR A 48 3.78 10.62 -11.86
N ASN A 49 3.92 11.87 -11.45
CA ASN A 49 5.13 12.32 -10.80
C ASN A 49 4.87 12.36 -9.29
N VAL A 50 5.71 11.65 -8.54
CA VAL A 50 5.62 11.57 -7.08
C VAL A 50 6.81 12.29 -6.49
N TYR A 51 6.55 13.13 -5.49
CA TYR A 51 7.54 13.96 -4.81
C TYR A 51 7.45 13.75 -3.30
N TYR A 52 8.56 13.91 -2.60
CA TYR A 52 8.55 13.96 -1.14
C TYR A 52 9.32 15.17 -0.61
N SER A 53 8.86 15.64 0.56
CA SER A 53 9.49 16.71 1.34
C SER A 53 9.51 16.32 2.81
N GLY A 54 10.55 16.72 3.53
CA GLY A 54 10.77 16.39 4.95
C GLY A 54 12.25 16.30 5.29
N GLU A 55 12.62 16.57 6.54
CA GLU A 55 14.01 16.50 7.04
C GLU A 55 15.04 17.24 6.15
N GLY A 56 14.67 18.43 5.66
CA GLY A 56 15.53 19.26 4.79
C GLY A 56 15.48 18.89 3.30
N VAL A 57 14.79 17.82 2.91
CA VAL A 57 14.49 17.50 1.52
C VAL A 57 13.26 18.28 1.07
N VAL A 58 13.31 18.89 -0.11
CA VAL A 58 12.21 19.67 -0.69
C VAL A 58 11.89 19.15 -2.08
N ASN A 59 10.66 18.67 -2.27
CA ASN A 59 10.10 18.21 -3.54
C ASN A 59 11.06 17.32 -4.34
N LYS A 60 11.69 16.35 -3.68
CA LYS A 60 12.55 15.40 -4.37
C LYS A 60 11.65 14.40 -5.09
N GLN A 61 11.83 14.30 -6.41
CA GLN A 61 11.09 13.35 -7.22
C GLN A 61 11.52 11.92 -6.89
N VAL A 62 10.54 11.02 -6.88
CA VAL A 62 10.72 9.59 -6.67
C VAL A 62 11.00 8.91 -8.01
N ASP A 63 11.85 7.89 -8.02
CA ASP A 63 12.15 7.11 -9.22
C ASP A 63 10.92 6.36 -9.71
N ASP A 64 10.76 6.28 -11.04
CA ASP A 64 9.59 5.63 -11.66
C ASP A 64 9.50 4.12 -11.35
N TYR A 65 10.59 3.47 -10.95
CA TYR A 65 10.58 2.06 -10.53
C TYR A 65 9.85 1.84 -9.20
N LEU A 66 9.74 2.90 -8.40
CA LEU A 66 9.08 2.87 -7.12
C LEU A 66 7.58 3.15 -7.22
N ILE A 67 7.06 3.46 -8.43
CA ILE A 67 5.64 3.70 -8.71
C ILE A 67 5.07 2.47 -9.42
N ARG A 68 4.08 1.83 -8.79
CA ARG A 68 3.47 0.57 -9.24
C ARG A 68 1.96 0.71 -9.33
N SER A 69 1.36 0.05 -10.31
CA SER A 69 -0.09 -0.06 -10.44
C SER A 69 -0.57 -1.45 -10.07
N TYR A 70 -1.71 -1.51 -9.39
CA TYR A 70 -2.42 -2.73 -8.99
C TYR A 70 -3.82 -2.75 -9.63
N GLY A 71 -3.98 -2.03 -10.75
CA GLY A 71 -5.23 -1.91 -11.51
C GLY A 71 -6.20 -0.91 -10.89
N SER A 72 -6.72 -1.19 -9.70
CA SER A 72 -7.70 -0.34 -9.01
C SER A 72 -7.06 0.81 -8.20
N TYR A 73 -5.75 0.75 -7.97
CA TYR A 73 -4.97 1.78 -7.31
C TYR A 73 -3.52 1.74 -7.78
N LEU A 74 -2.78 2.81 -7.50
CA LEU A 74 -1.33 2.87 -7.62
C LEU A 74 -0.69 3.01 -6.24
N ARG A 75 0.56 2.60 -6.12
CA ARG A 75 1.37 2.69 -4.90
C ARG A 75 2.75 3.28 -5.23
N ALA A 76 3.28 4.08 -4.33
CA ALA A 76 4.69 4.49 -4.33
C ALA A 76 5.31 4.30 -2.95
N ASP A 77 6.55 3.80 -2.91
CA ASP A 77 7.34 3.61 -1.68
C ASP A 77 8.66 4.36 -1.80
N ILE A 78 9.01 5.12 -0.78
CA ILE A 78 10.20 5.98 -0.75
C ILE A 78 11.13 5.42 0.31
N LEU A 79 12.17 4.71 -0.11
CA LEU A 79 13.12 4.03 0.76
C LEU A 79 14.38 4.87 1.01
N GLY A 80 15.07 4.57 2.10
CA GLY A 80 16.31 5.24 2.49
C GLY A 80 16.05 6.63 3.08
N LEU A 81 14.96 6.76 3.83
CA LEU A 81 14.59 7.99 4.50
C LEU A 81 15.21 8.04 5.89
N LYS A 82 15.68 9.22 6.26
CA LYS A 82 16.04 9.52 7.64
C LYS A 82 14.79 9.47 8.52
N ALA A 83 14.91 9.04 9.77
CA ALA A 83 13.83 9.17 10.73
C ALA A 83 13.38 10.64 10.85
N GLY A 84 12.07 10.88 10.83
CA GLY A 84 11.52 12.23 10.81
C GLY A 84 10.14 12.31 10.18
N ASN A 85 9.72 13.53 9.84
CA ASN A 85 8.38 13.79 9.33
C ASN A 85 8.40 14.21 7.86
N TYR A 86 7.60 13.53 7.06
CA TYR A 86 7.54 13.72 5.61
C TYR A 86 6.12 13.98 5.10
N THR A 87 6.03 14.53 3.90
CA THR A 87 4.80 14.58 3.10
C THR A 87 5.11 14.08 1.70
N ILE A 88 4.17 13.35 1.11
CA ILE A 88 4.27 12.85 -0.28
C ILE A 88 3.26 13.61 -1.14
N THR A 89 3.70 14.12 -2.28
CA THR A 89 2.85 14.80 -3.27
C THR A 89 2.78 13.95 -4.53
N VAL A 90 1.58 13.60 -4.95
CA VAL A 90 1.33 12.82 -6.17
C VAL A 90 0.66 13.71 -7.19
N LYS A 91 1.22 13.79 -8.40
CA LYS A 91 0.70 14.62 -9.49
C LYS A 91 0.44 13.78 -10.74
N PRO A 92 -0.78 13.77 -11.30
CA PRO A 92 -1.06 13.10 -12.54
C PRO A 92 -0.43 13.86 -13.71
N VAL A 93 0.03 13.14 -14.73
CA VAL A 93 0.53 13.70 -15.99
C VAL A 93 -0.39 13.28 -17.12
N ILE A 94 -1.06 14.26 -17.71
CA ILE A 94 -2.07 14.07 -18.77
C ILE A 94 -1.56 14.76 -20.02
N LEU A 95 -1.45 14.02 -21.13
CA LEU A 95 -0.90 14.52 -22.39
C LEU A 95 0.48 15.20 -22.23
N GLY A 96 1.30 14.67 -21.31
CA GLY A 96 2.63 15.21 -21.00
C GLY A 96 2.64 16.45 -20.10
N ILE A 97 1.48 16.93 -19.64
CA ILE A 97 1.36 18.08 -18.74
C ILE A 97 1.13 17.58 -17.32
N GLU A 98 2.00 17.98 -16.39
CA GLU A 98 1.85 17.71 -14.97
C GLU A 98 0.73 18.58 -14.36
N GLY A 99 -0.24 17.94 -13.70
CA GLY A 99 -1.33 18.60 -12.99
C GLY A 99 -0.95 19.09 -11.58
N SER A 100 -1.89 19.71 -10.88
CA SER A 100 -1.67 20.21 -9.50
C SER A 100 -1.42 19.10 -8.48
N GLY A 101 -2.05 17.93 -8.66
CA GLY A 101 -1.93 16.78 -7.78
C GLY A 101 -2.53 16.99 -6.39
N SER A 102 -2.08 16.19 -5.43
CA SER A 102 -2.46 16.28 -4.01
C SER A 102 -1.30 15.88 -3.12
N THR A 103 -1.30 16.33 -1.87
CA THR A 103 -0.23 16.08 -0.87
C THR A 103 -0.81 15.38 0.35
N THR A 104 -0.14 14.35 0.83
CA THR A 104 -0.56 13.60 2.03
C THR A 104 -0.52 14.48 3.27
N GLY A 105 -1.13 14.02 4.36
CA GLY A 105 -0.78 14.50 5.70
C GLY A 105 0.68 14.18 6.04
N THR A 106 1.11 14.62 7.23
CA THR A 106 2.44 14.29 7.76
C THR A 106 2.55 12.78 8.03
N LEU A 107 3.61 12.18 7.52
CA LEU A 107 3.96 10.77 7.65
C LEU A 107 5.22 10.67 8.53
N THR A 108 5.16 9.93 9.63
CA THR A 108 6.29 9.76 10.54
C THR A 108 7.10 8.52 10.17
N VAL A 109 8.36 8.73 9.80
CA VAL A 109 9.34 7.70 9.47
C VAL A 109 10.18 7.39 10.71
N LEU A 110 10.38 6.11 11.00
CA LEU A 110 11.15 5.61 12.14
C LEU A 110 12.56 5.16 11.70
N PRO A 111 13.57 5.19 12.58
CA PRO A 111 14.89 4.66 12.25
C PRO A 111 14.91 3.14 12.37
N GLN A 112 15.80 2.48 11.62
CA GLN A 112 16.12 1.08 11.88
C GLN A 112 16.86 0.92 13.22
N ASP A 113 16.63 -0.22 13.86
CA ASP A 113 17.33 -0.62 15.08
C ASP A 113 18.70 -1.23 14.74
N ARG A 114 19.73 -0.39 14.75
CA ARG A 114 21.12 -0.77 14.43
C ARG A 114 21.90 -1.26 15.67
N ASN A 115 21.28 -2.09 16.49
CA ASN A 115 21.95 -2.78 17.61
C ASN A 115 22.43 -4.18 17.20
N GLY A 116 23.41 -4.72 17.91
CA GLY A 116 23.93 -6.06 17.63
C GLY A 116 25.37 -6.10 17.12
N PHE A 117 25.90 -7.32 16.98
CA PHE A 117 27.29 -7.52 16.61
C PHE A 117 27.65 -7.11 15.18
N ALA A 118 26.68 -7.00 14.26
CA ALA A 118 26.91 -6.45 12.93
C ALA A 118 27.42 -5.00 12.95
N PHE A 119 27.19 -4.28 14.05
CA PHE A 119 27.58 -2.88 14.23
C PHE A 119 28.77 -2.68 15.17
N HIS A 120 29.42 -3.79 15.56
CA HIS A 120 30.59 -3.74 16.43
C HIS A 120 31.68 -2.81 15.84
N GLY A 121 32.33 -2.05 16.71
CA GLY A 121 33.34 -1.06 16.30
C GLY A 121 32.78 0.14 15.49
N GLY A 122 31.47 0.37 15.50
CA GLY A 122 30.83 1.45 14.75
C GLY A 122 30.64 1.13 13.26
N ARG A 123 30.75 -0.14 12.87
CA ARG A 123 30.45 -0.59 11.51
C ARG A 123 28.97 -0.35 11.18
N VAL A 124 28.67 -0.03 9.93
CA VAL A 124 27.29 -0.01 9.39
C VAL A 124 27.31 -0.77 8.07
N PRO A 125 26.92 -2.08 8.09
CA PRO A 125 26.81 -2.89 6.89
C PRO A 125 25.84 -2.30 5.85
N GLY A 126 25.97 -2.74 4.59
CA GLY A 126 25.09 -2.31 3.52
C GLY A 126 25.36 -0.90 2.99
N GLY A 127 24.62 -0.51 1.97
CA GLY A 127 24.73 0.76 1.24
C GLY A 127 24.14 1.98 1.96
N TYR A 128 23.64 1.84 3.19
CA TYR A 128 23.03 2.91 3.97
C TYR A 128 23.95 3.48 5.08
N LYS A 129 23.70 4.73 5.46
CA LYS A 129 24.32 5.39 6.61
C LYS A 129 23.59 4.99 7.90
N ALA A 130 24.19 5.32 9.04
CA ALA A 130 23.57 5.06 10.35
C ALA A 130 22.23 5.77 10.55
N ASP A 131 21.95 6.83 9.78
CA ASP A 131 20.70 7.59 9.81
C ASP A 131 19.64 7.09 8.82
N GLY A 132 19.91 6.01 8.08
CA GLY A 132 18.99 5.43 7.10
C GLY A 132 19.10 6.00 5.68
N THR A 133 19.86 7.08 5.46
CA THR A 133 20.04 7.62 4.11
C THR A 133 21.09 6.85 3.33
N PRO A 134 21.02 6.77 1.98
CA PRO A 134 22.06 6.12 1.19
C PRO A 134 23.46 6.71 1.45
N LYS A 135 24.49 5.86 1.48
CA LYS A 135 25.90 6.30 1.53
C LYS A 135 26.24 7.16 0.31
N ASP A 136 27.25 8.01 0.46
CA ASP A 136 27.69 8.88 -0.63
C ASP A 136 28.17 8.04 -1.81
N ASN A 137 27.75 8.43 -3.02
CA ASN A 137 28.01 7.70 -4.27
C ASN A 137 27.43 6.27 -4.30
N ALA A 138 26.41 5.97 -3.49
CA ALA A 138 25.70 4.70 -3.58
C ALA A 138 25.09 4.52 -4.98
N VAL A 139 25.32 3.33 -5.55
CA VAL A 139 24.73 2.88 -6.81
C VAL A 139 23.45 2.14 -6.47
N ILE A 140 22.31 2.67 -6.90
CA ILE A 140 20.99 2.05 -6.72
C ILE A 140 20.58 1.38 -8.04
N LEU A 141 20.27 0.09 -8.00
CA LEU A 141 19.83 -0.70 -9.15
C LEU A 141 18.49 -1.34 -8.85
N TYR A 142 17.55 -1.25 -9.81
CA TYR A 142 16.22 -1.84 -9.69
C TYR A 142 16.15 -3.17 -10.42
N ILE A 143 15.81 -4.23 -9.68
CA ILE A 143 15.61 -5.57 -10.20
C ILE A 143 14.12 -5.85 -10.23
N THR A 144 13.60 -6.16 -11.40
CA THR A 144 12.19 -6.49 -11.62
C THR A 144 12.11 -7.86 -12.28
N GLU A 145 10.92 -8.45 -12.29
CA GLU A 145 10.72 -9.72 -12.99
C GLU A 145 11.08 -9.63 -14.48
N LYS A 146 10.81 -8.47 -15.11
CA LYS A 146 11.13 -8.20 -16.52
C LYS A 146 12.63 -7.93 -16.75
N SER A 147 13.32 -7.33 -15.77
CA SER A 147 14.70 -6.85 -15.93
C SER A 147 15.77 -7.79 -15.37
N LYS A 148 15.42 -8.77 -14.52
CA LYS A 148 16.38 -9.65 -13.82
C LYS A 148 17.45 -10.29 -14.73
N ASN A 149 17.09 -10.63 -15.97
CA ASN A 149 17.99 -11.23 -16.96
C ASN A 149 18.67 -10.20 -17.88
N THR A 150 18.14 -8.99 -17.98
CA THR A 150 18.52 -8.00 -19.00
C THR A 150 19.13 -6.72 -18.45
N ILE A 151 19.05 -6.49 -17.14
CA ILE A 151 19.69 -5.35 -16.48
C ILE A 151 21.18 -5.33 -16.80
N SER A 152 21.69 -4.16 -17.19
CA SER A 152 23.08 -3.99 -17.60
C SER A 152 23.75 -2.94 -16.74
N PHE A 153 24.94 -3.24 -16.22
CA PHE A 153 25.70 -2.29 -15.42
C PHE A 153 27.22 -2.41 -15.61
N ASN A 154 27.89 -1.26 -15.60
CA ASN A 154 29.34 -1.14 -15.70
C ASN A 154 30.00 -1.18 -14.31
N VAL A 155 30.63 -2.29 -13.98
CA VAL A 155 31.36 -2.50 -12.72
C VAL A 155 32.84 -2.17 -12.92
N ILE A 156 33.47 -1.48 -11.98
CA ILE A 156 34.92 -1.22 -12.00
C ILE A 156 35.66 -2.53 -11.72
N THR A 157 36.48 -3.00 -12.67
CA THR A 157 37.12 -4.31 -12.59
C THR A 157 38.64 -4.27 -12.47
N ASN A 158 39.25 -3.08 -12.54
CA ASN A 158 40.67 -2.90 -12.29
C ASN A 158 40.99 -1.61 -11.51
N ASN A 159 42.19 -1.54 -10.94
CA ASN A 159 42.62 -0.42 -10.09
C ASN A 159 42.80 0.91 -10.85
N ASN A 160 42.79 0.89 -12.19
CA ASN A 160 42.86 2.09 -13.02
C ASN A 160 41.48 2.72 -13.25
N GLY A 161 40.41 2.13 -12.70
CA GLY A 161 39.06 2.63 -12.84
C GLY A 161 38.33 2.15 -14.10
N ASN A 162 38.92 1.25 -14.89
CA ASN A 162 38.22 0.73 -16.07
C ASN A 162 37.03 -0.11 -15.64
N THR A 163 35.95 0.01 -16.40
CA THR A 163 34.72 -0.72 -16.18
C THR A 163 34.55 -1.88 -17.15
N THR A 164 33.76 -2.86 -16.75
CA THR A 164 33.29 -3.96 -17.59
C THR A 164 31.77 -3.99 -17.49
N ASN A 165 31.10 -4.09 -18.63
CA ASN A 165 29.65 -4.22 -18.67
C ASN A 165 29.23 -5.66 -18.33
N TYR A 166 28.34 -5.80 -17.37
CA TYR A 166 27.72 -7.07 -16.97
C TYR A 166 26.22 -6.99 -17.22
N VAL A 167 25.63 -8.05 -17.80
CA VAL A 167 24.20 -8.15 -18.12
C VAL A 167 23.59 -9.29 -17.33
N GLY A 168 22.49 -9.04 -16.61
CA GLY A 168 21.81 -9.96 -15.72
C GLY A 168 22.21 -9.77 -14.25
N PHE A 169 21.27 -10.05 -13.34
CA PHE A 169 21.39 -9.75 -11.92
C PHE A 169 22.63 -10.40 -11.27
N GLN A 170 22.78 -11.73 -11.34
CA GLN A 170 23.95 -12.44 -10.81
C GLN A 170 25.27 -12.06 -11.51
N ASN A 171 25.21 -11.72 -12.80
CA ASN A 171 26.41 -11.36 -13.55
C ASN A 171 27.02 -10.05 -13.04
N ILE A 172 26.20 -9.10 -12.59
CA ILE A 172 26.69 -7.87 -11.94
C ILE A 172 27.46 -8.23 -10.65
N PHE A 173 26.93 -9.14 -9.83
CA PHE A 173 27.64 -9.66 -8.66
C PHE A 173 28.97 -10.35 -8.99
N SER A 174 29.04 -11.06 -10.12
CA SER A 174 30.31 -11.65 -10.60
C SER A 174 31.38 -10.59 -10.89
N GLY A 175 30.98 -9.37 -11.26
CA GLY A 175 31.88 -8.21 -11.36
C GLY A 175 32.31 -7.69 -9.98
N ILE A 176 31.34 -7.47 -9.08
CA ILE A 176 31.56 -6.92 -7.73
C ILE A 176 32.44 -7.85 -6.87
N LYS A 177 32.27 -9.17 -7.04
CA LYS A 177 33.07 -10.24 -6.42
C LYS A 177 34.59 -10.03 -6.54
N LYS A 178 35.06 -9.30 -7.56
CA LYS A 178 36.49 -8.98 -7.71
C LYS A 178 37.04 -8.10 -6.56
N GLY A 179 36.16 -7.43 -5.82
CA GLY A 179 36.50 -6.57 -4.68
C GLY A 179 37.24 -5.29 -5.07
N ILE A 180 37.14 -4.87 -6.34
CA ILE A 180 37.81 -3.67 -6.86
C ILE A 180 36.86 -2.46 -6.83
N ASP A 181 35.60 -2.67 -7.19
CA ASP A 181 34.58 -1.63 -7.06
C ASP A 181 34.19 -1.44 -5.59
N LYS A 182 34.51 -0.26 -5.06
CA LYS A 182 34.28 0.11 -3.66
C LYS A 182 33.05 0.99 -3.48
N ARG A 183 32.32 1.29 -4.56
CA ARG A 183 31.07 2.05 -4.44
C ARG A 183 30.08 1.24 -3.59
N PRO A 184 29.30 1.88 -2.71
CA PRO A 184 28.21 1.20 -2.04
C PRO A 184 27.15 0.79 -3.07
N TYR A 185 26.65 -0.44 -3.01
CA TYR A 185 25.60 -0.94 -3.89
C TYR A 185 24.31 -1.17 -3.12
N ILE A 186 23.18 -0.79 -3.71
CA ILE A 186 21.84 -1.06 -3.21
C ILE A 186 21.04 -1.66 -4.37
N PHE A 187 20.67 -2.92 -4.24
CA PHE A 187 19.83 -3.65 -5.19
C PHE A 187 18.40 -3.69 -4.66
N ARG A 188 17.47 -3.03 -5.34
CA ARG A 188 16.05 -2.92 -4.99
C ARG A 188 15.23 -3.88 -5.83
N LEU A 189 14.65 -4.89 -5.21
CA LEU A 189 13.75 -5.84 -5.85
C LEU A 189 12.32 -5.29 -5.83
N VAL A 190 11.67 -5.31 -6.99
CA VAL A 190 10.33 -4.74 -7.17
C VAL A 190 9.37 -5.80 -7.67
N GLY A 191 8.44 -6.21 -6.80
CA GLY A 191 7.43 -7.25 -7.08
C GLY A 191 7.96 -8.69 -6.92
N ASN A 192 7.28 -9.64 -7.56
CA ASN A 192 7.58 -11.06 -7.45
C ASN A 192 8.71 -11.48 -8.39
N ILE A 193 9.92 -11.68 -7.86
CA ILE A 193 11.10 -12.05 -8.65
C ILE A 193 11.26 -13.58 -8.61
N THR A 194 11.02 -14.23 -9.76
CA THR A 194 11.25 -15.67 -9.92
C THR A 194 12.70 -15.96 -10.35
N ASP A 195 13.08 -17.23 -10.49
CA ASP A 195 14.41 -17.65 -10.93
C ASP A 195 14.90 -16.91 -12.18
N PHE A 196 16.21 -16.70 -12.27
CA PHE A 196 16.86 -15.98 -13.37
C PHE A 196 17.94 -16.85 -14.03
N ASP A 197 18.35 -16.47 -15.25
CA ASP A 197 19.08 -17.35 -16.17
C ASP A 197 20.45 -17.82 -15.64
N VAL A 198 21.08 -17.00 -14.78
CA VAL A 198 22.39 -17.28 -14.22
C VAL A 198 22.29 -17.29 -12.71
N MET A 199 22.36 -18.49 -12.13
CA MET A 199 22.32 -18.73 -10.68
C MET A 199 23.36 -19.78 -10.32
N GLU A 200 23.98 -19.68 -9.14
CA GLU A 200 24.95 -20.68 -8.70
C GLU A 200 24.25 -21.63 -7.71
N GLY A 201 23.87 -22.82 -8.18
CA GLY A 201 23.16 -23.79 -7.36
C GLY A 201 21.71 -23.40 -7.04
N GLY A 202 21.11 -22.50 -7.82
CA GLY A 202 19.76 -21.97 -7.58
C GLY A 202 19.71 -20.77 -6.64
N ASP A 203 20.84 -20.21 -6.21
CA ASP A 203 20.89 -19.02 -5.36
C ASP A 203 21.41 -17.78 -6.09
N LEU A 204 21.03 -16.61 -5.57
CA LEU A 204 21.82 -15.38 -5.73
C LEU A 204 23.05 -15.47 -4.81
N VAL A 205 24.24 -15.42 -5.40
CA VAL A 205 25.49 -15.44 -4.65
C VAL A 205 26.07 -14.03 -4.51
N VAL A 206 26.25 -13.61 -3.26
CA VAL A 206 26.82 -12.32 -2.87
C VAL A 206 28.24 -12.51 -2.33
N GLU A 207 29.20 -11.90 -3.03
CA GLU A 207 30.61 -11.90 -2.65
C GLU A 207 31.20 -10.51 -2.94
N ASN A 208 32.12 -10.05 -2.09
CA ASN A 208 32.87 -8.81 -2.34
C ASN A 208 34.37 -8.93 -2.04
N LYS A 209 34.88 -10.17 -2.04
CA LYS A 209 36.28 -10.51 -1.71
C LYS A 209 36.66 -10.09 -0.28
N ASN A 210 35.70 -10.08 0.62
CA ASN A 210 35.86 -9.65 2.01
C ASN A 210 36.56 -8.26 2.09
N ASN A 211 36.18 -7.34 1.21
CA ASN A 211 36.74 -6.00 1.16
C ASN A 211 35.94 -5.05 2.06
N ASP A 212 36.57 -4.60 3.14
CA ASP A 212 35.98 -3.69 4.15
C ASP A 212 35.56 -2.31 3.64
N LEU A 213 35.93 -1.94 2.41
CA LEU A 213 35.50 -0.72 1.74
C LEU A 213 34.34 -0.95 0.75
N SER A 214 33.94 -2.20 0.52
CA SER A 214 32.79 -2.57 -0.30
C SER A 214 31.57 -2.79 0.60
N TYR A 215 30.41 -2.32 0.16
CA TYR A 215 29.15 -2.35 0.90
C TYR A 215 28.03 -2.74 -0.06
N ILE A 216 27.19 -3.70 0.34
CA ILE A 216 26.14 -4.23 -0.53
C ILE A 216 24.86 -4.39 0.28
N THR A 217 23.78 -3.81 -0.21
CA THR A 217 22.42 -4.08 0.25
C THR A 217 21.64 -4.79 -0.85
N VAL A 218 20.92 -5.85 -0.49
CA VAL A 218 19.85 -6.44 -1.31
C VAL A 218 18.55 -6.27 -0.55
N GLU A 219 17.65 -5.44 -1.07
CA GLU A 219 16.41 -5.07 -0.38
C GLU A 219 15.17 -5.21 -1.26
N GLY A 220 14.03 -5.53 -0.66
CA GLY A 220 12.74 -5.46 -1.34
C GLY A 220 12.08 -4.09 -1.24
N VAL A 221 11.28 -3.73 -2.24
CA VAL A 221 10.46 -2.51 -2.29
C VAL A 221 9.01 -2.83 -1.92
N GLY A 222 8.48 -2.09 -0.94
CA GLY A 222 7.08 -2.22 -0.53
C GLY A 222 6.81 -3.49 0.27
N ASP A 223 5.56 -3.95 0.22
CA ASP A 223 5.05 -5.13 0.94
C ASP A 223 5.00 -6.39 0.08
N ASP A 224 5.29 -6.29 -1.23
CA ASP A 224 5.08 -7.35 -2.22
C ASP A 224 6.34 -7.79 -2.98
N ALA A 225 7.52 -7.34 -2.54
CA ALA A 225 8.80 -7.80 -3.09
C ALA A 225 9.16 -9.21 -2.57
N THR A 226 9.45 -10.15 -3.48
CA THR A 226 9.77 -11.54 -3.13
C THR A 226 10.97 -12.08 -3.90
N ALA A 227 11.68 -13.01 -3.26
CA ALA A 227 12.53 -14.01 -3.90
C ALA A 227 11.74 -15.32 -3.94
N ASN A 228 11.26 -15.72 -5.11
CA ASN A 228 10.34 -16.85 -5.27
C ASN A 228 10.96 -17.93 -6.14
N GLY A 229 11.24 -19.09 -5.55
CA GLY A 229 12.05 -20.16 -6.17
C GLY A 229 13.48 -20.20 -5.65
N TRP A 230 14.00 -19.10 -5.09
CA TRP A 230 15.45 -18.98 -4.84
C TRP A 230 15.82 -18.34 -3.51
N GLY A 231 17.05 -18.58 -3.06
CA GLY A 231 17.64 -18.05 -1.84
C GLY A 231 18.85 -17.13 -2.08
N ILE A 232 19.35 -16.51 -1.01
CA ILE A 232 20.59 -15.72 -1.04
C ILE A 232 21.69 -16.47 -0.32
N ARG A 233 22.82 -16.64 -1.00
CA ARG A 233 24.02 -17.22 -0.44
C ARG A 233 25.14 -16.19 -0.32
N VAL A 234 25.65 -15.99 0.89
CA VAL A 234 26.75 -15.05 1.15
C VAL A 234 28.02 -15.83 1.43
N LYS A 235 29.11 -15.54 0.72
CA LYS A 235 30.43 -16.15 0.98
C LYS A 235 31.55 -15.18 0.68
N ASN A 236 32.67 -15.29 1.41
CA ASN A 236 33.83 -14.44 1.23
C ASN A 236 33.47 -12.93 1.17
N ALA A 237 32.63 -12.47 2.10
CA ALA A 237 32.00 -11.16 2.06
C ALA A 237 32.01 -10.41 3.39
N THR A 238 31.98 -9.09 3.32
CA THR A 238 31.81 -8.21 4.49
C THR A 238 30.87 -7.05 4.20
N ASN A 239 30.29 -6.45 5.22
CA ASN A 239 29.39 -5.29 5.12
C ASN A 239 28.17 -5.53 4.20
N ILE A 240 27.47 -6.64 4.42
CA ILE A 240 26.29 -7.02 3.64
C ILE A 240 25.02 -6.77 4.45
N GLU A 241 24.00 -6.23 3.78
CA GLU A 241 22.66 -6.03 4.32
C GLU A 241 21.63 -6.74 3.42
N ILE A 242 20.72 -7.50 4.02
CA ILE A 242 19.63 -8.20 3.32
C ILE A 242 18.32 -7.86 4.02
N ALA A 243 17.40 -7.20 3.32
CA ALA A 243 16.22 -6.64 3.98
C ALA A 243 14.93 -6.64 3.19
N ASN A 244 13.80 -6.66 3.90
CA ASN A 244 12.47 -6.42 3.33
C ASN A 244 12.10 -7.34 2.15
N LEU A 245 12.52 -8.62 2.19
CA LEU A 245 12.20 -9.61 1.16
C LEU A 245 11.32 -10.74 1.73
N GLY A 246 10.40 -11.23 0.90
CA GLY A 246 9.66 -12.46 1.15
C GLY A 246 10.31 -13.62 0.41
N PHE A 247 10.89 -14.56 1.12
CA PHE A 247 11.51 -15.76 0.54
C PHE A 247 10.49 -16.88 0.47
N MET A 248 10.12 -17.29 -0.74
CA MET A 248 9.03 -18.22 -1.00
C MET A 248 9.51 -19.35 -1.88
N ASN A 249 9.08 -20.58 -1.58
CA ASN A 249 9.29 -21.75 -2.43
C ASN A 249 10.78 -21.95 -2.83
N CYS A 250 11.73 -21.61 -1.96
CA CYS A 250 13.15 -21.79 -2.27
C CYS A 250 13.44 -23.24 -2.65
N ASP A 251 13.97 -23.46 -3.85
CA ASP A 251 14.28 -24.77 -4.42
C ASP A 251 15.76 -24.94 -4.76
N SER A 252 16.59 -24.03 -4.25
CA SER A 252 18.03 -24.07 -4.46
C SER A 252 18.66 -25.34 -3.86
N SER A 253 19.80 -25.72 -4.42
CA SER A 253 20.54 -26.91 -3.99
C SER A 253 21.10 -26.83 -2.57
N GLU A 254 21.30 -25.60 -2.06
CA GLU A 254 21.67 -25.37 -0.65
C GLU A 254 20.44 -25.40 0.25
N GLY A 255 19.24 -25.15 -0.29
CA GLY A 255 17.95 -25.27 0.37
C GLY A 255 17.63 -24.13 1.35
N ASP A 256 18.60 -23.25 1.60
CA ASP A 256 18.46 -22.15 2.55
C ASP A 256 17.69 -20.97 1.93
N ASN A 257 16.77 -20.30 2.65
CA ASN A 257 16.26 -19.01 2.16
C ASN A 257 17.40 -17.98 2.14
N ILE A 258 18.15 -17.91 3.24
CA ILE A 258 19.36 -17.10 3.37
C ILE A 258 20.45 -17.94 4.04
N GLY A 259 21.50 -18.26 3.31
CA GLY A 259 22.63 -19.05 3.78
C GLY A 259 23.93 -18.26 3.78
N MET A 260 24.53 -18.05 4.95
CA MET A 260 25.89 -17.53 5.06
C MET A 260 26.88 -18.69 5.18
N GLN A 261 27.84 -18.76 4.27
CA GLN A 261 28.90 -19.78 4.25
C GLN A 261 30.24 -19.22 4.77
N GLN A 262 31.36 -19.75 4.29
CA GLN A 262 32.70 -19.42 4.81
C GLN A 262 33.17 -17.97 4.56
N ASN A 263 33.99 -17.50 5.50
CA ASN A 263 34.80 -16.27 5.44
C ASN A 263 33.97 -14.98 5.32
N ASN A 264 32.94 -14.85 6.15
CA ASN A 264 32.08 -13.68 6.18
C ASN A 264 32.23 -12.88 7.49
N SER A 265 32.00 -11.56 7.43
CA SER A 265 31.89 -10.73 8.64
C SER A 265 30.96 -9.52 8.45
N TYR A 266 30.44 -8.94 9.53
CA TYR A 266 29.62 -7.71 9.45
C TYR A 266 28.42 -7.84 8.51
N ILE A 267 27.54 -8.79 8.82
CA ILE A 267 26.34 -9.12 8.04
C ILE A 267 25.09 -8.75 8.83
N TRP A 268 24.15 -8.06 8.20
CA TRP A 268 22.87 -7.71 8.80
C TRP A 268 21.71 -8.22 7.94
N VAL A 269 20.85 -9.06 8.52
CA VAL A 269 19.67 -9.61 7.86
C VAL A 269 18.44 -9.22 8.65
N HIS A 270 17.55 -8.42 8.07
CA HIS A 270 16.44 -7.87 8.83
C HIS A 270 15.15 -7.60 8.05
N ASN A 271 14.00 -7.62 8.74
CA ASN A 271 12.70 -7.35 8.13
C ASN A 271 12.36 -8.28 6.96
N ASN A 272 12.81 -9.53 6.97
CA ASN A 272 12.48 -10.51 5.92
C ASN A 272 11.37 -11.45 6.39
N ASP A 273 10.48 -11.84 5.46
CA ASP A 273 9.56 -12.96 5.65
C ASP A 273 10.21 -14.23 5.10
N LEU A 274 10.33 -15.26 5.93
CA LEU A 274 10.97 -16.53 5.60
C LEU A 274 9.90 -17.62 5.63
N PHE A 275 9.41 -18.00 4.45
CA PHE A 275 8.37 -19.02 4.28
C PHE A 275 8.98 -20.37 3.86
N TYR A 276 8.12 -21.37 3.66
CA TYR A 276 8.53 -22.72 3.23
C TYR A 276 9.42 -22.72 1.99
N GLY A 277 10.47 -23.55 2.06
CA GLY A 277 11.21 -24.04 0.90
C GLY A 277 10.51 -25.23 0.22
N HIS A 278 11.19 -25.79 -0.78
CA HIS A 278 10.88 -27.12 -1.32
C HIS A 278 11.36 -28.21 -0.36
N ALA A 279 10.65 -29.34 -0.36
CA ALA A 279 11.03 -30.46 0.49
C ALA A 279 12.41 -30.99 0.09
N GLY A 280 13.33 -31.08 1.05
CA GLY A 280 14.63 -31.72 0.87
C GLY A 280 14.55 -33.25 0.91
N SER A 281 15.71 -33.90 0.92
CA SER A 281 15.80 -35.37 0.97
C SER A 281 15.56 -35.94 2.36
N ASP A 282 15.85 -35.17 3.42
CA ASP A 282 15.73 -35.63 4.79
C ASP A 282 14.30 -35.43 5.32
N ALA A 283 13.85 -36.32 6.21
CA ALA A 283 12.49 -36.28 6.75
C ALA A 283 12.18 -34.97 7.51
N ASP A 284 13.20 -34.31 8.06
CA ASP A 284 13.08 -33.03 8.75
C ASP A 284 13.19 -31.81 7.82
N GLN A 285 13.32 -32.02 6.50
CA GLN A 285 13.36 -30.99 5.46
C GLN A 285 12.04 -30.83 4.71
N ILE A 286 10.94 -31.38 5.23
CA ILE A 286 9.64 -31.36 4.55
C ILE A 286 9.06 -29.94 4.35
N LYS A 287 9.55 -28.96 5.13
CA LYS A 287 9.21 -27.53 5.06
C LYS A 287 10.32 -26.67 4.41
N GLY A 288 11.34 -27.29 3.80
CA GLY A 288 12.62 -26.65 3.42
C GLY A 288 13.78 -27.13 4.30
N ASP A 289 15.03 -26.84 3.91
CA ASP A 289 16.18 -27.01 4.82
C ASP A 289 16.25 -25.84 5.82
N GLY A 290 17.31 -25.04 5.87
CA GLY A 290 17.40 -23.88 6.75
C GLY A 290 16.59 -22.68 6.24
N ALA A 291 15.97 -21.90 7.12
CA ALA A 291 15.46 -20.59 6.70
C ALA A 291 16.60 -19.57 6.68
N LEU A 292 17.27 -19.34 7.82
CA LEU A 292 18.39 -18.42 7.95
C LEU A 292 19.58 -19.14 8.61
N ASP A 293 20.51 -19.64 7.80
CA ASP A 293 21.65 -20.42 8.27
C ASP A 293 22.95 -19.62 8.25
N ASN A 294 23.75 -19.75 9.30
CA ASN A 294 25.11 -19.21 9.41
C ASN A 294 26.13 -20.32 9.64
N LYS A 295 26.98 -20.54 8.63
CA LYS A 295 28.03 -21.56 8.55
C LYS A 295 29.38 -20.87 8.30
N GLY A 296 29.85 -20.05 9.25
CA GLY A 296 31.19 -19.43 9.21
C GLY A 296 31.22 -17.89 9.13
N THR A 297 30.21 -17.21 9.69
CA THR A 297 30.13 -15.74 9.77
C THR A 297 30.24 -15.24 11.20
N SER A 298 31.16 -14.32 11.45
CA SER A 298 31.24 -13.57 12.72
C SER A 298 30.73 -12.15 12.59
N TYR A 299 30.38 -11.52 13.71
CA TYR A 299 29.87 -10.15 13.76
C TYR A 299 28.62 -9.99 12.89
N ALA A 300 27.59 -10.79 13.17
CA ALA A 300 26.32 -10.72 12.46
C ALA A 300 25.16 -10.37 13.39
N THR A 301 24.13 -9.74 12.82
CA THR A 301 22.86 -9.42 13.47
C THR A 301 21.73 -9.91 12.58
N TYR A 302 20.79 -10.65 13.15
CA TYR A 302 19.56 -11.06 12.49
C TYR A 302 18.39 -10.51 13.29
N SER A 303 17.64 -9.58 12.71
CA SER A 303 16.67 -8.79 13.47
C SER A 303 15.35 -8.54 12.76
N TYR A 304 14.23 -8.54 13.48
CA TYR A 304 12.93 -8.27 12.86
C TYR A 304 12.59 -9.18 11.66
N ASN A 305 13.14 -10.39 11.59
CA ASN A 305 12.71 -11.36 10.58
C ASN A 305 11.49 -12.14 11.09
N HIS A 306 10.59 -12.53 10.19
CA HIS A 306 9.42 -13.35 10.48
C HIS A 306 9.60 -14.72 9.84
N PHE A 307 9.75 -15.74 10.68
CA PHE A 307 9.85 -17.13 10.29
C PHE A 307 8.45 -17.74 10.30
N TRP A 308 7.91 -18.02 9.12
CA TRP A 308 6.56 -18.53 8.94
C TRP A 308 6.57 -20.06 8.91
N ASP A 309 6.15 -20.68 10.01
CA ASP A 309 6.06 -22.13 10.18
C ASP A 309 7.33 -22.87 9.71
N SER A 310 8.51 -22.31 9.95
CA SER A 310 9.76 -22.87 9.45
C SER A 310 10.11 -24.19 10.16
N GLY A 311 10.50 -25.22 9.40
CA GLY A 311 10.93 -26.51 9.97
C GLY A 311 12.28 -26.40 10.70
N LYS A 312 13.27 -25.80 10.05
CA LYS A 312 14.59 -25.49 10.64
C LYS A 312 14.82 -23.99 10.49
N ALA A 313 14.50 -23.22 11.53
CA ALA A 313 14.53 -21.77 11.42
C ALA A 313 15.96 -21.20 11.23
N SER A 314 16.91 -21.56 12.09
CA SER A 314 18.28 -21.04 11.98
C SER A 314 19.34 -21.92 12.61
N LEU A 315 20.29 -22.38 11.80
CA LEU A 315 21.55 -22.93 12.28
C LEU A 315 22.60 -21.84 12.46
N LEU A 316 23.33 -21.90 13.58
CA LEU A 316 24.51 -21.08 13.83
C LEU A 316 25.71 -21.97 14.16
N GLY A 317 26.61 -22.11 13.19
CA GLY A 317 27.82 -22.91 13.29
C GLY A 317 27.64 -24.36 12.87
N LEU A 318 28.72 -24.89 12.30
CA LEU A 318 28.80 -26.25 11.77
C LEU A 318 30.10 -26.93 12.20
N SER A 319 31.26 -26.30 11.95
CA SER A 319 32.57 -26.93 12.13
C SER A 319 33.71 -25.92 12.35
N GLU A 320 33.43 -24.86 13.12
CA GLU A 320 34.37 -23.75 13.34
C GLU A 320 35.60 -24.16 14.16
N ASN A 321 35.52 -25.22 14.97
CA ASN A 321 36.63 -25.75 15.80
C ASN A 321 37.31 -24.71 16.72
N THR A 322 36.68 -23.55 16.94
CA THR A 322 37.13 -22.46 17.82
C THR A 322 35.91 -21.75 18.38
N THR A 323 35.99 -21.22 19.60
CA THR A 323 34.94 -20.38 20.21
C THR A 323 35.34 -18.90 20.27
N ALA A 324 36.55 -18.56 19.84
CA ALA A 324 37.08 -17.21 19.91
C ALA A 324 36.63 -16.35 18.72
N GLY A 325 36.15 -15.12 18.99
CA GLY A 325 35.80 -14.15 17.95
C GLY A 325 34.55 -14.50 17.13
N LEU A 326 33.72 -15.41 17.65
CA LEU A 326 32.49 -15.89 17.02
C LEU A 326 31.27 -15.25 17.72
N TYR A 327 30.83 -14.09 17.22
CA TYR A 327 29.78 -13.29 17.84
C TYR A 327 28.58 -13.05 16.91
N VAL A 328 27.38 -13.38 17.36
CA VAL A 328 26.13 -13.19 16.59
C VAL A 328 24.99 -12.69 17.49
N THR A 329 24.10 -11.88 16.93
CA THR A 329 22.91 -11.35 17.60
C THR A 329 21.63 -11.76 16.90
N TYR A 330 20.61 -12.16 17.66
CA TYR A 330 19.23 -12.32 17.20
C TYR A 330 18.33 -11.40 18.02
N HIS A 331 17.57 -10.50 17.39
CA HIS A 331 16.59 -9.71 18.13
C HIS A 331 15.32 -9.32 17.41
N HIS A 332 14.23 -9.23 18.17
CA HIS A 332 12.92 -8.84 17.66
C HIS A 332 12.44 -9.70 16.48
N ASN A 333 12.98 -10.90 16.29
CA ASN A 333 12.48 -11.85 15.31
C ASN A 333 11.20 -12.51 15.80
N TRP A 334 10.29 -12.79 14.87
CA TRP A 334 9.08 -13.55 15.12
C TRP A 334 9.28 -14.98 14.61
N PHE A 335 9.37 -15.94 15.53
CA PHE A 335 9.36 -17.35 15.21
C PHE A 335 7.92 -17.85 15.34
N ASP A 336 7.19 -17.85 14.23
CA ASP A 336 5.75 -18.01 14.18
C ASP A 336 5.38 -19.43 13.75
N HIS A 337 4.88 -20.21 14.70
CA HIS A 337 4.53 -21.63 14.59
C HIS A 337 5.64 -22.53 14.05
N SER A 338 6.90 -22.10 14.16
CA SER A 338 8.06 -22.82 13.63
C SER A 338 8.44 -24.04 14.49
N ASP A 339 9.08 -25.05 13.90
CA ASP A 339 9.35 -26.29 14.63
C ASP A 339 10.57 -26.17 15.56
N SER A 340 11.72 -25.77 15.02
CA SER A 340 13.02 -25.96 15.68
C SER A 340 14.13 -25.00 15.22
N ARG A 341 15.24 -24.98 15.99
CA ARG A 341 16.47 -24.22 15.71
C ARG A 341 16.30 -22.70 15.77
N HIS A 342 16.00 -22.16 16.95
CA HIS A 342 15.73 -20.72 17.10
C HIS A 342 16.75 -19.95 17.99
N PRO A 343 18.05 -19.88 17.65
CA PRO A 343 18.83 -20.73 16.76
C PRO A 343 19.28 -22.04 17.43
N ARG A 344 19.79 -23.00 16.63
CA ARG A 344 20.69 -24.07 17.13
C ARG A 344 22.13 -23.61 16.96
N VAL A 345 22.90 -23.56 18.06
CA VAL A 345 24.22 -22.92 18.09
C VAL A 345 25.33 -23.90 18.45
N ARG A 346 26.39 -23.91 17.65
CA ARG A 346 27.69 -24.54 17.91
C ARG A 346 28.76 -23.48 18.04
N TYR A 347 29.70 -23.59 18.98
CA TYR A 347 30.88 -22.71 19.11
C TYR A 347 30.66 -21.20 19.38
N TYR A 348 29.62 -20.56 18.81
CA TYR A 348 29.41 -19.12 18.87
C TYR A 348 28.98 -18.62 20.25
N SER A 349 29.31 -17.36 20.50
CA SER A 349 28.67 -16.52 21.52
C SER A 349 27.50 -15.79 20.89
N ALA A 350 26.27 -16.15 21.28
CA ALA A 350 25.06 -15.64 20.68
C ALA A 350 24.23 -14.85 21.70
N HIS A 351 23.94 -13.58 21.40
CA HIS A 351 22.99 -12.78 22.16
C HIS A 351 21.61 -12.85 21.49
N ILE A 352 20.64 -13.44 22.17
CA ILE A 352 19.30 -13.72 21.66
C ILE A 352 18.32 -12.97 22.55
N TYR A 353 17.88 -11.78 22.11
CA TYR A 353 17.10 -10.90 22.96
C TYR A 353 15.84 -10.34 22.31
N ASN A 354 14.80 -10.07 23.12
CA ASN A 354 13.55 -9.47 22.65
C ASN A 354 12.86 -10.18 21.46
N ASN A 355 13.12 -11.47 21.24
CA ASN A 355 12.45 -12.23 20.19
C ASN A 355 11.10 -12.75 20.70
N TYR A 356 10.19 -12.99 19.75
CA TYR A 356 8.89 -13.60 20.03
C TYR A 356 8.86 -15.03 19.47
N PHE A 357 8.83 -16.00 20.37
CA PHE A 357 8.69 -17.41 20.07
C PHE A 357 7.23 -17.79 20.24
N ASP A 358 6.55 -18.06 19.14
CA ASP A 358 5.10 -18.11 19.06
C ASP A 358 4.66 -19.49 18.56
N GLY A 359 4.27 -20.41 19.44
CA GLY A 359 3.78 -21.73 19.04
C GLY A 359 4.87 -22.71 18.57
N ILE A 360 5.99 -22.79 19.30
CA ILE A 360 7.13 -23.62 18.86
C ILE A 360 6.90 -25.12 19.12
N ALA A 361 6.80 -25.91 18.04
CA ALA A 361 6.35 -27.31 18.10
C ALA A 361 7.39 -28.31 18.65
N LYS A 362 8.70 -28.06 18.47
CA LYS A 362 9.78 -28.94 18.97
C LYS A 362 10.63 -28.23 20.03
N TYR A 363 11.46 -27.25 19.63
CA TYR A 363 12.32 -26.52 20.56
C TYR A 363 12.72 -25.12 20.08
N GLY A 364 12.97 -24.22 21.04
CA GLY A 364 13.43 -22.85 20.81
C GLY A 364 14.94 -22.79 20.56
N SER A 365 15.68 -22.07 21.42
CA SER A 365 17.13 -21.94 21.27
C SER A 365 17.86 -23.16 21.83
N GLY A 366 18.85 -23.67 21.09
CA GLY A 366 19.60 -24.86 21.44
C GLY A 366 21.11 -24.62 21.47
N SER A 367 21.82 -25.11 22.49
CA SER A 367 23.26 -24.92 22.67
C SER A 367 24.05 -26.23 22.63
N THR A 368 25.02 -26.30 21.73
CA THR A 368 25.92 -27.45 21.53
C THR A 368 27.38 -27.00 21.33
N GLU A 369 28.32 -27.95 21.35
CA GLU A 369 29.73 -27.79 20.97
C GLU A 369 30.43 -26.56 21.59
N GLY A 370 30.22 -26.35 22.90
CA GLY A 370 30.88 -25.26 23.64
C GLY A 370 30.39 -23.84 23.31
N SER A 371 29.26 -23.69 22.62
CA SER A 371 28.60 -22.40 22.43
C SER A 371 28.21 -21.73 23.76
N SER A 372 28.06 -20.41 23.75
CA SER A 372 27.57 -19.61 24.88
C SER A 372 26.40 -18.73 24.41
N LEU A 373 25.19 -18.99 24.92
CA LEU A 373 23.99 -18.26 24.54
C LEU A 373 23.52 -17.40 25.70
N PHE A 374 23.30 -16.11 25.45
CA PHE A 374 22.60 -15.24 26.38
C PHE A 374 21.19 -14.98 25.88
N LEU A 375 20.20 -15.56 26.55
CA LEU A 375 18.79 -15.36 26.25
C LEU A 375 18.21 -14.30 27.19
N GLU A 376 17.84 -13.16 26.65
CA GLU A 376 17.45 -11.98 27.42
C GLU A 376 16.13 -11.36 26.95
N GLY A 377 15.15 -11.14 27.82
CA GLY A 377 13.98 -10.32 27.44
C GLY A 377 13.05 -10.95 26.40
N ASN A 378 13.16 -12.25 26.10
CA ASN A 378 12.35 -12.89 25.07
C ASN A 378 10.96 -13.28 25.60
N TYR A 379 9.99 -13.37 24.69
CA TYR A 379 8.64 -13.85 24.99
C TYR A 379 8.40 -15.21 24.32
N PHE A 380 8.05 -16.22 25.12
CA PHE A 380 7.74 -17.56 24.64
C PHE A 380 6.26 -17.86 24.89
N ARG A 381 5.44 -17.91 23.82
CA ARG A 381 4.06 -18.40 23.87
C ARG A 381 4.02 -19.85 23.41
N ASN A 382 3.57 -20.75 24.28
CA ASN A 382 3.32 -22.16 23.96
C ASN A 382 4.49 -22.91 23.26
N SER A 383 5.73 -22.55 23.63
CA SER A 383 6.95 -23.16 23.11
C SER A 383 7.27 -24.44 23.87
N LYS A 384 7.22 -25.61 23.23
CA LYS A 384 7.38 -26.92 23.89
C LYS A 384 8.64 -27.04 24.74
N ASN A 385 9.80 -26.78 24.15
CA ASN A 385 11.08 -26.77 24.85
C ASN A 385 11.75 -25.42 24.55
N PRO A 386 11.52 -24.36 25.34
CA PRO A 386 11.93 -23.00 24.98
C PRO A 386 13.46 -22.84 24.85
N MET A 387 14.22 -23.60 25.64
CA MET A 387 15.67 -23.61 25.65
C MET A 387 16.18 -25.03 25.88
N MET A 388 17.27 -25.42 25.22
CA MET A 388 17.86 -26.76 25.38
C MET A 388 19.39 -26.72 25.34
N ILE A 389 20.02 -27.49 26.24
CA ILE A 389 21.44 -27.87 26.13
C ILE A 389 21.48 -29.35 25.75
N SER A 390 22.31 -29.70 24.76
CA SER A 390 22.39 -31.08 24.26
C SER A 390 22.73 -32.10 25.35
N LEU A 391 22.04 -33.25 25.30
CA LEU A 391 22.25 -34.42 26.15
C LEU A 391 22.06 -34.17 27.67
N GLN A 392 21.26 -33.17 28.03
CA GLN A 392 20.91 -32.84 29.42
C GLN A 392 19.54 -32.15 29.52
N GLY A 393 19.10 -31.91 30.76
CA GLY A 393 17.88 -31.22 31.10
C GLY A 393 16.66 -31.87 30.44
N THR A 394 15.95 -31.04 29.69
CA THR A 394 14.74 -31.41 28.95
C THR A 394 15.02 -32.28 27.74
N ASP A 395 16.21 -32.23 27.13
CA ASP A 395 16.55 -33.02 25.93
C ASP A 395 16.45 -34.54 26.14
N VAL A 396 16.79 -34.97 27.34
CA VAL A 396 16.93 -36.39 27.69
C VAL A 396 15.86 -36.86 28.69
N TRP A 397 14.83 -36.04 28.93
CA TRP A 397 13.79 -36.33 29.92
C TRP A 397 12.85 -37.45 29.46
N ASN A 398 12.80 -38.55 30.22
CA ASN A 398 11.84 -39.62 30.00
C ASN A 398 10.62 -39.46 30.93
N PRO A 399 9.44 -39.04 30.42
CA PRO A 399 8.27 -38.84 31.26
C PRO A 399 7.71 -40.15 31.85
N THR A 400 7.94 -41.31 31.22
CA THR A 400 7.46 -42.59 31.76
C THR A 400 8.32 -43.08 32.92
N LYS A 401 9.65 -42.95 32.81
CA LYS A 401 10.59 -43.36 33.86
C LYS A 401 10.73 -42.32 34.97
N GLN A 402 10.31 -41.08 34.69
CA GLN A 402 10.52 -39.92 35.56
C GLN A 402 12.02 -39.74 35.89
N MET A 403 12.87 -39.87 34.86
CA MET A 403 14.31 -39.70 34.95
C MET A 403 14.90 -39.31 33.59
N ASN A 404 16.14 -38.82 33.60
CA ASN A 404 16.88 -38.55 32.37
C ASN A 404 17.49 -39.84 31.82
N ASP A 405 17.37 -40.06 30.51
CA ASP A 405 17.75 -41.29 29.81
C ASP A 405 18.51 -40.96 28.51
N PRO A 406 19.70 -40.35 28.59
CA PRO A 406 20.44 -39.85 27.41
C PRO A 406 20.76 -40.92 26.36
N THR A 407 20.68 -42.21 26.71
CA THR A 407 20.91 -43.33 25.79
C THR A 407 19.71 -43.61 24.89
N ASN A 408 18.49 -43.40 25.40
CA ASN A 408 17.26 -43.75 24.68
C ASN A 408 16.32 -42.55 24.45
N GLN A 409 16.62 -41.41 25.06
CA GLN A 409 15.90 -40.14 24.98
C GLN A 409 16.93 -39.06 24.65
N GLY A 410 16.84 -38.53 23.44
CA GLY A 410 17.60 -37.40 22.93
C GLY A 410 16.87 -36.90 21.70
N THR A 411 16.34 -35.68 21.77
CA THR A 411 15.44 -35.13 20.74
C THR A 411 16.08 -33.98 19.97
N PHE A 412 17.24 -33.49 20.42
CA PHE A 412 17.91 -32.32 19.87
C PHE A 412 19.06 -32.63 18.90
N SER A 413 20.25 -33.01 19.39
CA SER A 413 21.44 -33.16 18.51
C SER A 413 22.35 -34.35 18.80
N GLY A 414 22.39 -34.86 20.03
CA GLY A 414 23.35 -35.90 20.42
C GLY A 414 24.81 -35.43 20.52
N GLU A 415 25.04 -34.12 20.41
CA GLU A 415 26.38 -33.50 20.47
C GLU A 415 26.78 -33.15 21.91
N ASP A 416 28.05 -32.81 22.13
CA ASP A 416 28.47 -32.20 23.39
C ASP A 416 27.66 -30.92 23.65
N GLY A 417 27.38 -30.64 24.93
CA GLY A 417 26.64 -29.44 25.31
C GLY A 417 27.45 -28.15 25.09
N GLY A 418 26.76 -27.04 24.89
CA GLY A 418 27.29 -25.71 25.17
C GLY A 418 26.75 -25.21 26.51
N MET A 419 26.53 -23.90 26.65
CA MET A 419 25.94 -23.31 27.85
C MET A 419 24.96 -22.18 27.51
N ILE A 420 23.87 -22.12 28.28
CA ILE A 420 22.85 -21.07 28.18
C ILE A 420 22.78 -20.28 29.50
N LYS A 421 22.85 -18.95 29.40
CA LYS A 421 22.46 -18.01 30.45
C LYS A 421 21.11 -17.38 30.06
N ALA A 422 20.16 -17.34 30.99
CA ALA A 422 18.84 -16.76 30.79
C ALA A 422 18.59 -15.61 31.78
N PHE A 423 17.99 -14.51 31.30
CA PHE A 423 17.58 -13.38 32.15
C PHE A 423 16.32 -12.71 31.60
N ASN A 424 15.38 -12.34 32.47
CA ASN A 424 14.13 -11.63 32.12
C ASN A 424 13.34 -12.20 30.93
N ASN A 425 13.30 -13.53 30.75
CA ASN A 425 12.46 -14.14 29.71
C ASN A 425 11.07 -14.42 30.29
N LEU A 426 10.03 -14.20 29.48
CA LEU A 426 8.65 -14.51 29.85
C LEU A 426 8.21 -15.81 29.16
N MET A 427 7.82 -16.79 29.97
CA MET A 427 7.27 -18.07 29.51
C MET A 427 5.76 -18.06 29.71
N ASP A 428 5.02 -17.79 28.64
CA ASP A 428 3.56 -17.72 28.62
C ASP A 428 2.96 -19.07 28.20
N THR A 429 2.17 -19.63 29.11
CA THR A 429 1.52 -20.92 28.96
C THR A 429 0.03 -20.84 28.59
N ASP A 430 -0.46 -19.70 28.10
CA ASP A 430 -1.89 -19.54 27.80
C ASP A 430 -2.37 -20.51 26.69
N ILE A 431 -3.60 -20.99 26.89
CA ILE A 431 -4.28 -22.18 26.30
C ILE A 431 -3.49 -23.51 26.39
N ALA A 432 -3.00 -23.83 27.60
CA ALA A 432 -2.72 -25.19 28.12
C ALA A 432 -2.62 -26.34 27.07
N THR A 433 -1.41 -26.86 26.77
CA THR A 433 -1.08 -28.30 26.50
C THR A 433 0.06 -28.62 25.50
N ASN A 434 0.99 -27.74 25.09
CA ASN A 434 2.17 -28.22 24.32
C ASN A 434 3.21 -28.99 25.18
N SER A 435 2.86 -29.35 26.43
CA SER A 435 3.74 -30.02 27.39
C SER A 435 5.05 -29.27 27.62
N MET A 436 4.95 -27.94 27.75
CA MET A 436 6.11 -27.07 27.91
C MET A 436 6.98 -27.54 29.09
N ARG A 437 8.29 -27.66 28.84
CA ARG A 437 9.24 -28.11 29.85
C ARG A 437 10.52 -27.27 29.83
N PHE A 438 10.92 -26.78 31.00
CA PHE A 438 12.14 -26.00 31.22
C PHE A 438 12.71 -26.27 32.62
N VAL A 439 14.02 -26.52 32.73
CA VAL A 439 14.75 -26.67 34.01
C VAL A 439 15.76 -25.54 34.16
N ALA A 440 15.60 -24.73 35.19
CA ALA A 440 16.65 -23.81 35.59
C ALA A 440 17.75 -24.55 36.37
N TYR A 441 19.00 -24.08 36.27
CA TYR A 441 20.06 -24.50 37.19
C TYR A 441 19.63 -24.22 38.64
N ALA A 442 19.81 -25.22 39.52
CA ALA A 442 19.40 -25.14 40.92
C ALA A 442 17.91 -24.82 41.14
N ASP A 443 17.04 -25.22 40.21
CA ASP A 443 15.59 -25.09 40.35
C ASP A 443 15.14 -25.74 41.68
N PRO A 444 14.33 -25.11 42.53
CA PRO A 444 13.86 -25.73 43.77
C PRO A 444 12.70 -26.72 43.56
N ASN A 445 12.11 -26.81 42.37
CA ASN A 445 10.93 -27.63 42.12
C ASN A 445 11.27 -29.13 42.19
N PRO A 446 10.53 -29.93 43.00
CA PRO A 446 10.77 -31.36 43.12
C PRO A 446 10.51 -32.14 41.82
N LEU A 447 9.77 -31.58 40.86
CA LEU A 447 9.62 -32.16 39.52
C LEU A 447 10.93 -32.20 38.74
N TYR A 448 11.89 -31.34 39.08
CA TYR A 448 13.19 -31.22 38.41
C TYR A 448 14.37 -31.69 39.30
N ASN A 449 14.10 -32.07 40.54
CA ASN A 449 15.08 -32.53 41.54
C ASN A 449 14.58 -33.78 42.27
N ILE A 450 14.40 -34.85 41.51
CA ILE A 450 13.94 -36.12 42.04
C ILE A 450 15.16 -36.87 42.60
N GLU A 451 15.22 -37.04 43.92
CA GLU A 451 16.33 -37.68 44.62
C GLU A 451 16.68 -39.04 43.99
N GLY A 452 17.98 -39.22 43.71
CA GLY A 452 18.51 -40.43 43.06
C GLY A 452 18.16 -40.60 41.57
N LYS A 453 17.40 -39.68 40.96
CA LYS A 453 17.00 -39.75 39.54
C LYS A 453 17.49 -38.57 38.71
N ILE A 454 17.22 -37.33 39.12
CA ILE A 454 17.63 -36.10 38.41
C ILE A 454 18.03 -35.01 39.43
N SER A 455 18.97 -34.16 39.03
CA SER A 455 19.42 -33.01 39.82
C SER A 455 19.66 -31.81 38.92
N SER A 456 18.94 -30.73 39.15
CA SER A 456 19.08 -29.47 38.41
C SER A 456 20.43 -28.77 38.63
N LEU A 457 21.24 -29.23 39.59
CA LEU A 457 22.62 -28.76 39.78
C LEU A 457 23.60 -29.33 38.76
N THR A 458 23.22 -30.38 38.04
CA THR A 458 24.08 -31.06 37.05
C THR A 458 23.38 -31.26 35.71
N ASP A 459 22.06 -31.08 35.68
CA ASP A 459 21.21 -31.53 34.57
C ASP A 459 20.05 -30.54 34.39
N PHE A 460 20.30 -29.47 33.61
CA PHE A 460 19.43 -28.29 33.48
C PHE A 460 19.44 -27.75 32.04
N ASP A 461 18.50 -26.86 31.71
CA ASP A 461 18.39 -26.25 30.37
C ASP A 461 19.07 -24.88 30.28
N ALA A 462 19.09 -24.10 31.36
CA ALA A 462 19.77 -22.82 31.41
C ALA A 462 20.16 -22.41 32.84
N TYR A 463 21.22 -21.61 32.96
CA TYR A 463 21.50 -20.85 34.17
C TYR A 463 20.62 -19.59 34.20
N SER A 464 19.60 -19.58 35.05
CA SER A 464 18.70 -18.43 35.21
C SER A 464 19.33 -17.41 36.16
N ALA A 465 19.83 -16.30 35.61
CA ALA A 465 20.47 -15.26 36.37
C ALA A 465 19.45 -14.43 37.17
N ALA A 466 19.78 -14.09 38.41
CA ALA A 466 18.96 -13.22 39.26
C ALA A 466 19.10 -11.74 38.88
N THR A 467 20.27 -11.35 38.37
CA THR A 467 20.50 -10.00 37.82
C THR A 467 21.14 -10.08 36.44
N ARG A 468 20.87 -9.09 35.59
CA ARG A 468 21.42 -9.02 34.23
C ARG A 468 22.93 -9.24 34.19
N GLY A 469 23.65 -8.56 35.09
CA GLY A 469 25.12 -8.52 35.14
C GLY A 469 25.79 -9.70 35.86
N GLU A 470 25.02 -10.67 36.34
CA GLU A 470 25.55 -11.83 37.06
C GLU A 470 26.40 -12.73 36.14
N THR A 471 27.58 -13.13 36.60
CA THR A 471 28.44 -14.06 35.87
C THR A 471 28.08 -15.50 36.20
N VAL A 472 28.00 -16.37 35.19
CA VAL A 472 27.88 -17.82 35.40
C VAL A 472 29.21 -18.35 35.95
N PRO A 473 29.23 -18.99 37.13
CA PRO A 473 30.47 -19.53 37.71
C PRO A 473 31.08 -20.63 36.84
N ALA A 474 32.41 -20.70 36.76
CA ALA A 474 33.11 -21.74 35.99
C ALA A 474 32.91 -23.18 36.52
N THR A 475 32.35 -23.32 37.73
CA THR A 475 31.93 -24.59 38.31
C THR A 475 30.62 -25.11 37.72
N VAL A 476 29.79 -24.23 37.13
CA VAL A 476 28.57 -24.60 36.41
C VAL A 476 28.95 -24.96 34.98
N LYS A 477 28.71 -26.22 34.60
CA LYS A 477 29.16 -26.78 33.33
C LYS A 477 28.04 -27.58 32.67
N SER A 478 28.14 -27.73 31.35
CA SER A 478 27.35 -28.71 30.64
C SER A 478 27.68 -30.12 31.15
N LYS A 479 26.66 -30.97 31.26
CA LYS A 479 26.76 -32.34 31.73
C LYS A 479 27.65 -33.18 30.80
N VAL A 480 27.41 -33.05 29.49
CA VAL A 480 28.21 -33.70 28.45
C VAL A 480 29.13 -32.67 27.81
N GLY A 481 30.41 -33.01 27.65
CA GLY A 481 31.46 -32.12 27.16
C GLY A 481 32.10 -31.18 28.20
N ALA A 482 31.50 -31.04 29.40
CA ALA A 482 31.99 -30.22 30.51
C ALA A 482 32.34 -28.76 30.14
N LYS A 483 31.54 -28.16 29.23
CA LYS A 483 31.76 -26.81 28.70
C LYS A 483 31.23 -25.75 29.66
N THR A 484 31.84 -24.56 29.64
CA THR A 484 31.50 -23.41 30.49
C THR A 484 30.93 -22.27 29.67
N TYR A 485 30.07 -21.46 30.28
CA TYR A 485 29.63 -20.19 29.71
C TYR A 485 30.77 -19.16 29.79
N ASN A 486 31.05 -18.46 28.70
CA ASN A 486 32.22 -17.57 28.61
C ASN A 486 31.98 -16.15 29.15
N ASN A 487 30.76 -15.83 29.61
CA ASN A 487 30.39 -14.52 30.17
C ASN A 487 30.62 -13.32 29.24
N PHE A 488 30.53 -13.53 27.92
CA PHE A 488 30.72 -12.46 26.92
C PHE A 488 29.78 -11.26 27.11
N ASP A 489 28.57 -11.48 27.61
CA ASP A 489 27.58 -10.44 27.90
C ASP A 489 28.00 -9.47 29.01
N THR A 490 29.01 -9.84 29.80
CA THR A 490 29.56 -9.00 30.88
C THR A 490 30.77 -8.17 30.46
N ASP A 491 31.33 -8.44 29.27
CA ASP A 491 32.50 -7.74 28.73
C ASP A 491 32.12 -6.32 28.26
N ALA A 492 32.73 -5.31 28.89
CA ALA A 492 32.46 -3.89 28.59
C ALA A 492 32.90 -3.45 27.19
N SER A 493 33.75 -4.23 26.51
CA SER A 493 34.13 -3.97 25.11
C SER A 493 33.06 -4.41 24.11
N LEU A 494 32.11 -5.26 24.53
CA LEU A 494 31.03 -5.76 23.68
C LEU A 494 29.75 -4.95 23.93
N TYR A 495 28.98 -4.71 22.85
CA TYR A 495 27.77 -3.87 22.92
C TYR A 495 26.74 -4.42 23.93
N VAL A 496 26.69 -5.75 24.10
CA VAL A 496 25.74 -6.48 24.95
C VAL A 496 25.75 -5.95 26.37
N LYS A 497 26.92 -5.61 26.92
CA LYS A 497 27.06 -5.13 28.29
C LYS A 497 26.26 -3.83 28.54
N ASN A 498 26.23 -2.94 27.56
CA ASN A 498 25.65 -1.60 27.69
C ASN A 498 24.26 -1.47 27.02
N LEU A 499 23.76 -2.55 26.41
CA LEU A 499 22.44 -2.56 25.82
C LEU A 499 21.34 -2.50 26.90
N SER A 500 20.31 -1.70 26.66
CA SER A 500 19.04 -1.77 27.37
C SER A 500 18.05 -2.55 26.52
N VAL A 501 17.59 -3.69 27.02
CA VAL A 501 16.53 -4.48 26.38
C VAL A 501 15.15 -3.98 26.78
N GLU A 502 14.14 -4.39 26.02
CA GLU A 502 12.74 -4.04 26.33
C GLU A 502 12.15 -5.11 27.25
N GLU A 503 11.05 -4.78 27.93
CA GLU A 503 10.29 -5.82 28.63
C GLU A 503 9.70 -6.83 27.62
N PRO A 504 9.65 -8.13 27.94
CA PRO A 504 9.25 -9.17 26.97
C PRO A 504 7.90 -8.92 26.27
N THR A 505 6.91 -8.37 26.99
CA THR A 505 5.60 -8.05 26.39
C THR A 505 5.69 -6.91 25.37
N VAL A 506 6.52 -5.90 25.64
CA VAL A 506 6.75 -4.76 24.74
C VAL A 506 7.49 -5.24 23.50
N ALA A 507 8.52 -6.06 23.70
CA ALA A 507 9.28 -6.69 22.62
C ALA A 507 8.36 -7.52 21.71
N ARG A 508 7.49 -8.36 22.28
CA ARG A 508 6.47 -9.14 21.54
C ARG A 508 5.59 -8.24 20.68
N ASP A 509 5.03 -7.19 21.27
CA ASP A 509 4.08 -6.31 20.57
C ASP A 509 4.78 -5.53 19.44
N ARG A 510 6.04 -5.14 19.66
CA ARG A 510 6.89 -4.53 18.63
C ARG A 510 7.20 -5.52 17.51
N THR A 511 7.57 -6.76 17.84
CA THR A 511 7.87 -7.80 16.86
C THR A 511 6.66 -8.12 15.99
N LYS A 512 5.45 -8.24 16.57
CA LYS A 512 4.21 -8.44 15.79
C LYS A 512 3.94 -7.32 14.78
N LEU A 513 4.40 -6.11 15.06
CA LEU A 513 4.17 -4.94 14.21
C LEU A 513 5.22 -4.81 13.10
N TYR A 514 6.49 -5.10 13.40
CA TYR A 514 7.61 -4.74 12.54
C TYR A 514 8.44 -5.90 12.02
N ALA A 515 8.23 -7.13 12.50
CA ALA A 515 8.92 -8.27 11.91
C ALA A 515 8.34 -8.60 10.53
N GLY A 516 9.21 -9.08 9.64
CA GLY A 516 8.86 -9.33 8.24
C GLY A 516 8.88 -8.05 7.40
N ARG A 517 8.28 -8.12 6.21
CA ARG A 517 8.25 -7.00 5.26
C ARG A 517 7.41 -5.83 5.78
N VAL A 518 7.57 -4.68 5.13
CA VAL A 518 6.72 -3.49 5.32
C VAL A 518 5.25 -3.89 5.39
N GLN A 519 4.51 -3.39 6.39
CA GLN A 519 3.10 -3.72 6.65
C GLN A 519 2.80 -5.23 6.87
N GLY A 520 3.83 -6.00 7.27
CA GLY A 520 3.75 -7.45 7.44
C GLY A 520 3.57 -8.21 6.12
N GLY A 521 4.01 -7.63 5.01
CA GLY A 521 3.91 -8.22 3.67
C GLY A 521 2.48 -8.28 3.10
N ASP A 522 2.37 -8.55 1.81
CA ASP A 522 1.10 -8.71 1.10
C ASP A 522 0.48 -10.11 1.25
N PHE A 523 1.32 -11.13 1.49
CA PHE A 523 0.89 -12.49 1.83
C PHE A 523 0.34 -12.55 3.25
N LYS A 524 -0.93 -12.96 3.43
CA LYS A 524 -1.59 -13.05 4.73
C LYS A 524 -2.03 -14.48 5.02
N TRP A 525 -1.68 -14.95 6.21
CA TRP A 525 -2.11 -16.24 6.76
C TRP A 525 -2.48 -16.09 8.23
N THR A 526 -3.40 -16.92 8.71
CA THR A 526 -3.79 -16.98 10.12
C THR A 526 -3.66 -18.42 10.57
N PHE A 527 -2.77 -18.66 11.53
CA PHE A 527 -2.58 -19.96 12.14
C PHE A 527 -3.74 -20.31 13.07
N ASP A 528 -4.09 -21.59 13.11
CA ASP A 528 -4.99 -22.14 14.11
C ASP A 528 -4.16 -22.62 15.31
N ASN A 529 -3.92 -21.73 16.28
CA ASN A 529 -3.08 -22.03 17.44
C ASN A 529 -3.49 -23.32 18.18
N ALA A 530 -4.76 -23.75 18.12
CA ALA A 530 -5.19 -24.98 18.79
C ALA A 530 -4.60 -26.25 18.14
N VAL A 531 -4.26 -26.17 16.84
CA VAL A 531 -3.73 -27.26 16.02
C VAL A 531 -2.25 -27.05 15.71
N ASP A 532 -1.91 -25.87 15.22
CA ASP A 532 -0.62 -25.57 14.60
C ASP A 532 0.50 -25.47 15.65
N ASP A 533 0.23 -25.00 16.87
CA ASP A 533 1.23 -24.86 17.95
C ASP A 533 2.01 -26.16 18.27
N LYS A 534 1.37 -27.32 18.03
CA LYS A 534 1.93 -28.65 18.32
C LYS A 534 2.34 -29.40 17.06
N SER A 535 1.94 -28.89 15.90
CA SER A 535 2.14 -29.54 14.62
C SER A 535 3.49 -29.16 14.06
N TYR A 536 4.19 -30.14 13.51
CA TYR A 536 5.37 -29.92 12.67
C TYR A 536 5.16 -30.54 11.28
N ALA A 537 3.90 -30.85 10.94
CA ALA A 537 3.53 -31.23 9.59
C ALA A 537 3.41 -29.98 8.71
N VAL A 538 3.56 -30.15 7.40
CA VAL A 538 3.27 -29.09 6.44
C VAL A 538 1.79 -28.74 6.49
N ILE A 539 1.47 -27.46 6.67
CA ILE A 539 0.10 -26.97 6.61
C ILE A 539 -0.30 -26.88 5.13
N ALA A 540 -1.14 -27.81 4.67
CA ALA A 540 -1.50 -27.96 3.25
C ALA A 540 -2.10 -26.67 2.64
N GLY A 541 -2.93 -25.95 3.40
CA GLY A 541 -3.53 -24.69 2.97
C GLY A 541 -2.49 -23.58 2.80
N LEU A 542 -1.57 -23.44 3.76
CA LEU A 542 -0.47 -22.47 3.69
C LEU A 542 0.44 -22.78 2.50
N LYS A 543 0.87 -24.04 2.35
CA LYS A 543 1.72 -24.44 1.20
C LYS A 543 1.02 -24.18 -0.13
N SER A 544 -0.27 -24.50 -0.25
CA SER A 544 -1.03 -24.23 -1.47
C SER A 544 -1.14 -22.73 -1.77
N ALA A 545 -1.39 -21.90 -0.76
CA ALA A 545 -1.41 -20.44 -0.91
C ALA A 545 -0.04 -19.90 -1.36
N LEU A 546 1.05 -20.42 -0.80
CA LEU A 546 2.42 -20.05 -1.16
C LEU A 546 2.79 -20.45 -2.59
N THR A 547 2.47 -21.68 -2.99
CA THR A 547 2.78 -22.18 -4.35
C THR A 547 1.94 -21.46 -5.41
N ASN A 548 0.72 -21.03 -5.06
CA ASN A 548 -0.15 -20.26 -5.95
C ASN A 548 0.05 -18.74 -5.83
N TYR A 549 1.02 -18.28 -5.04
CA TYR A 549 1.27 -16.86 -4.88
C TYR A 549 1.67 -16.24 -6.23
N GLY A 550 1.00 -15.15 -6.56
CA GLY A 550 1.30 -14.32 -7.71
C GLY A 550 1.08 -12.86 -7.36
N THR A 551 1.89 -11.97 -7.92
CA THR A 551 1.74 -10.55 -7.66
C THR A 551 0.42 -10.02 -8.22
N SER A 552 -0.27 -9.20 -7.44
CA SER A 552 -1.41 -8.40 -7.94
C SER A 552 -0.95 -7.12 -8.65
N MET A 553 0.36 -6.84 -8.63
CA MET A 553 0.97 -5.75 -9.38
C MET A 553 0.76 -5.99 -10.86
N VAL A 554 0.23 -4.97 -11.51
CA VAL A 554 -0.07 -4.97 -12.93
C VAL A 554 1.11 -4.41 -13.73
N TYR A 555 1.73 -3.33 -13.26
CA TYR A 555 2.90 -2.74 -13.91
C TYR A 555 3.76 -1.89 -12.99
N ILE A 556 5.00 -1.65 -13.41
CA ILE A 556 5.95 -0.68 -12.85
C ILE A 556 6.09 0.51 -13.83
N GLN A 557 5.94 1.75 -13.35
CA GLN A 557 5.89 2.93 -14.23
C GLN A 557 7.18 3.10 -15.07
N ALA A 558 8.35 2.79 -14.50
CA ALA A 558 9.64 2.91 -15.20
C ALA A 558 9.78 1.97 -16.42
N GLU A 559 9.10 0.83 -16.41
CA GLU A 559 9.19 -0.15 -17.49
C GLU A 559 8.33 0.21 -18.69
N GLY A 560 7.64 1.35 -18.59
CA GLY A 560 6.52 1.70 -19.43
C GLY A 560 5.34 0.79 -19.11
N SER A 561 4.13 1.34 -19.14
CA SER A 561 2.97 0.52 -18.93
C SER A 561 1.75 0.99 -19.68
N SER A 562 1.10 -0.03 -20.20
CA SER A 562 -0.30 -0.15 -20.54
C SER A 562 -0.61 0.03 -22.01
N GLN A 563 -1.48 -0.87 -22.41
CA GLN A 563 -2.27 -0.75 -23.60
C GLN A 563 -3.06 0.54 -23.42
N THR A 564 -2.93 1.47 -24.35
CA THR A 564 -3.67 2.74 -24.28
C THR A 564 -4.96 2.59 -25.06
N LEU A 565 -6.02 3.23 -24.57
CA LEU A 565 -7.30 3.33 -25.25
C LEU A 565 -7.82 4.75 -25.10
N VAL A 566 -8.14 5.39 -26.22
CA VAL A 566 -8.62 6.78 -26.24
C VAL A 566 -9.85 6.87 -27.12
N ASN A 567 -10.93 7.52 -26.67
CA ASN A 567 -12.02 7.93 -27.54
C ASN A 567 -11.55 9.11 -28.41
N THR A 568 -11.32 8.89 -29.70
CA THR A 568 -10.68 9.85 -30.60
C THR A 568 -11.66 10.65 -31.43
N SER A 569 -12.89 10.18 -31.61
CA SER A 569 -13.98 10.99 -32.17
C SER A 569 -15.35 10.41 -31.85
N GLY A 570 -16.39 11.25 -31.89
CA GLY A 570 -17.77 10.88 -31.53
C GLY A 570 -17.96 10.68 -30.03
N ASN A 571 -19.01 11.28 -29.46
CA ASN A 571 -19.27 11.13 -28.03
C ASN A 571 -19.58 9.66 -27.71
N LYS A 572 -18.86 9.09 -26.73
CA LYS A 572 -19.08 7.71 -26.25
C LYS A 572 -20.47 7.53 -25.61
N ASP A 573 -21.07 8.62 -25.16
CA ASP A 573 -22.44 8.66 -24.65
C ASP A 573 -23.33 9.48 -25.61
N GLN A 574 -24.39 8.87 -26.16
CA GLN A 574 -25.29 9.55 -27.10
C GLN A 574 -26.75 9.38 -26.70
N SER A 575 -27.57 10.41 -26.91
CA SER A 575 -29.03 10.35 -26.77
C SER A 575 -29.69 10.64 -28.12
N LEU A 576 -30.52 9.71 -28.59
CA LEU A 576 -31.08 9.70 -29.94
C LEU A 576 -32.59 9.54 -29.90
N ILE A 577 -33.28 10.09 -30.91
CA ILE A 577 -34.68 9.73 -31.17
C ILE A 577 -34.69 8.37 -31.87
N SER A 578 -35.65 7.51 -31.49
CA SER A 578 -35.94 6.23 -32.13
C SER A 578 -35.85 6.29 -33.66
N GLY A 579 -35.01 5.44 -34.24
CA GLY A 579 -34.76 5.37 -35.69
C GLY A 579 -33.59 6.22 -36.20
N SER A 580 -32.93 7.02 -35.34
CA SER A 580 -31.74 7.80 -35.73
C SER A 580 -30.46 6.98 -35.55
N ALA A 581 -29.52 7.10 -36.49
CA ALA A 581 -28.21 6.47 -36.37
C ALA A 581 -27.33 7.19 -35.33
N VAL A 582 -26.45 6.45 -34.64
CA VAL A 582 -25.38 7.05 -33.83
C VAL A 582 -24.40 7.80 -34.74
N ALA A 583 -23.92 8.95 -34.28
CA ALA A 583 -22.72 9.54 -34.86
C ALA A 583 -21.56 8.56 -34.62
N PRO A 584 -20.71 8.26 -35.62
CA PRO A 584 -19.64 7.27 -35.46
C PRO A 584 -18.76 7.56 -34.24
N ILE A 585 -18.59 6.55 -33.38
CA ILE A 585 -17.79 6.63 -32.16
C ILE A 585 -16.49 5.88 -32.39
N VAL A 586 -15.37 6.58 -32.43
CA VAL A 586 -14.06 6.01 -32.75
C VAL A 586 -13.21 5.95 -31.49
N PHE A 587 -12.63 4.78 -31.23
CA PHE A 587 -11.59 4.58 -30.24
C PHE A 587 -10.30 4.20 -30.95
N THR A 588 -9.18 4.71 -30.45
CA THR A 588 -7.84 4.35 -30.93
C THR A 588 -7.09 3.64 -29.82
N TRP A 589 -6.52 2.47 -30.12
CA TRP A 589 -5.70 1.71 -29.19
C TRP A 589 -4.20 1.86 -29.49
N GLY A 590 -3.37 1.73 -28.46
CA GLY A 590 -1.94 1.94 -28.58
C GLY A 590 -1.13 1.34 -27.44
N GLY A 591 0.12 1.76 -27.30
CA GLY A 591 1.06 1.11 -26.40
C GLY A 591 1.27 -0.35 -26.79
N GLU A 592 1.21 -1.24 -25.81
CA GLU A 592 1.36 -2.69 -25.96
C GLU A 592 0.10 -3.38 -26.52
N ALA A 593 -0.96 -2.62 -26.79
CA ALA A 593 -2.19 -3.15 -27.36
C ALA A 593 -1.96 -3.68 -28.79
N THR A 594 -2.26 -4.95 -28.98
CA THR A 594 -2.29 -5.60 -30.30
C THR A 594 -3.68 -5.53 -30.92
N ASP A 595 -4.75 -5.47 -30.12
CA ASP A 595 -6.14 -5.41 -30.57
C ASP A 595 -7.06 -4.77 -29.49
N VAL A 596 -8.37 -4.79 -29.71
CA VAL A 596 -9.45 -4.44 -28.77
C VAL A 596 -10.58 -5.46 -28.83
N THR A 597 -11.32 -5.64 -27.73
CA THR A 597 -12.57 -6.41 -27.66
C THR A 597 -13.71 -5.47 -27.32
N LEU A 598 -14.93 -5.83 -27.75
CA LEU A 598 -16.12 -5.04 -27.50
C LEU A 598 -17.21 -5.92 -26.88
N THR A 599 -17.79 -5.45 -25.79
CA THR A 599 -18.97 -6.05 -25.14
C THR A 599 -20.13 -5.05 -25.15
N GLY A 600 -21.37 -5.54 -25.15
CA GLY A 600 -22.57 -4.68 -25.12
C GLY A 600 -22.90 -3.94 -26.43
N VAL A 601 -22.16 -4.18 -27.52
CA VAL A 601 -22.53 -3.72 -28.87
C VAL A 601 -23.70 -4.58 -29.38
N ALA A 602 -24.90 -4.23 -28.95
CA ALA A 602 -26.16 -4.90 -29.26
C ALA A 602 -27.23 -3.87 -29.64
N ASN A 603 -28.49 -4.33 -29.80
CA ASN A 603 -29.64 -3.46 -30.05
C ASN A 603 -29.48 -2.50 -31.24
N GLY A 604 -28.88 -2.95 -32.35
CA GLY A 604 -28.73 -2.16 -33.58
C GLY A 604 -27.40 -1.39 -33.72
N LEU A 605 -26.51 -1.48 -32.72
CA LEU A 605 -25.12 -1.05 -32.86
C LEU A 605 -24.25 -2.13 -33.53
N THR A 606 -23.25 -1.70 -34.28
CA THR A 606 -22.22 -2.53 -34.91
C THR A 606 -20.86 -1.86 -34.75
N PHE A 607 -19.78 -2.59 -35.00
CA PHE A 607 -18.43 -2.01 -34.98
C PHE A 607 -17.55 -2.55 -36.10
N THR A 608 -16.60 -1.73 -36.54
CA THR A 608 -15.54 -2.10 -37.48
C THR A 608 -14.18 -1.78 -36.89
N LYS A 609 -13.23 -2.70 -37.03
CA LYS A 609 -11.84 -2.52 -36.61
C LYS A 609 -10.95 -2.23 -37.82
N ASP A 610 -10.06 -1.26 -37.69
CA ASP A 610 -8.93 -1.05 -38.58
C ASP A 610 -7.65 -1.35 -37.79
N ALA A 611 -7.06 -2.53 -38.02
CA ALA A 611 -5.85 -2.97 -37.35
C ALA A 611 -4.61 -2.16 -37.77
N THR A 612 -4.62 -1.55 -38.95
CA THR A 612 -3.49 -0.75 -39.47
C THR A 612 -3.49 0.64 -38.82
N ALA A 613 -4.66 1.27 -38.74
CA ALA A 613 -4.83 2.55 -38.06
C ALA A 613 -4.97 2.42 -36.53
N LYS A 614 -5.06 1.18 -36.02
CA LYS A 614 -5.36 0.83 -34.63
C LYS A 614 -6.61 1.52 -34.10
N THR A 615 -7.71 1.48 -34.88
CA THR A 615 -8.98 2.11 -34.50
C THR A 615 -10.15 1.15 -34.51
N VAL A 616 -11.10 1.33 -33.61
CA VAL A 616 -12.42 0.69 -33.66
C VAL A 616 -13.50 1.75 -33.72
N THR A 617 -14.39 1.61 -34.70
CA THR A 617 -15.49 2.55 -34.95
C THR A 617 -16.82 1.86 -34.67
N ILE A 618 -17.60 2.38 -33.72
CA ILE A 618 -18.96 1.93 -33.41
C ILE A 618 -19.95 2.79 -34.19
N THR A 619 -20.87 2.14 -34.90
CA THR A 619 -21.90 2.77 -35.75
C THR A 619 -23.23 2.02 -35.59
N GLY A 620 -24.30 2.48 -36.26
CA GLY A 620 -25.57 1.77 -36.32
C GLY A 620 -26.77 2.61 -35.91
N THR A 621 -27.96 2.03 -35.98
CA THR A 621 -29.23 2.67 -35.60
C THR A 621 -29.80 1.90 -34.42
N PRO A 622 -29.61 2.39 -33.18
CA PRO A 622 -30.02 1.65 -32.01
C PRO A 622 -31.55 1.55 -31.93
N THR A 623 -32.05 0.35 -31.60
CA THR A 623 -33.48 0.06 -31.45
C THR A 623 -33.96 0.26 -30.01
N GLN A 624 -33.04 0.21 -29.04
CA GLN A 624 -33.30 0.40 -27.60
C GLN A 624 -32.05 0.99 -26.93
N THR A 625 -32.21 1.55 -25.72
CA THR A 625 -31.08 2.01 -24.90
C THR A 625 -30.11 0.86 -24.61
N THR A 626 -28.82 1.07 -24.86
CA THR A 626 -27.79 0.04 -24.69
C THR A 626 -26.48 0.66 -24.20
N SER A 627 -25.73 -0.08 -23.40
CA SER A 627 -24.37 0.27 -22.98
C SER A 627 -23.36 -0.69 -23.58
N TYR A 628 -22.17 -0.20 -23.91
CA TYR A 628 -21.08 -0.99 -24.48
C TYR A 628 -19.76 -0.66 -23.78
N THR A 629 -18.80 -1.58 -23.85
CA THR A 629 -17.43 -1.40 -23.35
C THR A 629 -16.42 -1.84 -24.41
N VAL A 630 -15.39 -1.03 -24.62
CA VAL A 630 -14.23 -1.34 -25.46
C VAL A 630 -13.06 -1.62 -24.53
N THR A 631 -12.36 -2.74 -24.71
CA THR A 631 -11.23 -3.18 -23.87
C THR A 631 -10.06 -3.57 -24.73
N THR A 632 -8.86 -3.03 -24.51
CA THR A 632 -7.67 -3.42 -25.29
C THR A 632 -7.25 -4.86 -25.00
N VAL A 633 -6.59 -5.47 -25.97
CA VAL A 633 -5.97 -6.79 -25.91
C VAL A 633 -4.51 -6.64 -26.31
N GLY A 634 -3.62 -7.36 -25.64
CA GLY A 634 -2.18 -7.32 -25.89
C GLY A 634 -1.49 -8.45 -25.14
N ASN A 635 -0.35 -8.91 -25.66
CA ASN A 635 0.45 -9.97 -25.03
C ASN A 635 1.27 -9.46 -23.84
N SER A 636 1.30 -8.15 -23.63
CA SER A 636 1.99 -7.41 -22.59
C SER A 636 1.18 -6.16 -22.20
N GLY A 637 1.41 -5.63 -20.99
CA GLY A 637 0.72 -4.45 -20.47
C GLY A 637 -0.74 -4.68 -20.02
N THR A 638 -1.30 -3.74 -19.27
CA THR A 638 -2.68 -3.77 -18.77
C THR A 638 -3.68 -3.45 -19.85
N ALA A 639 -4.80 -4.17 -19.91
CA ALA A 639 -5.93 -3.80 -20.75
C ALA A 639 -6.58 -2.49 -20.26
N ALA A 640 -6.66 -1.48 -21.12
CA ALA A 640 -7.47 -0.28 -20.89
C ALA A 640 -8.89 -0.52 -21.37
N SER A 641 -9.88 -0.07 -20.59
CA SER A 641 -11.30 -0.17 -20.95
C SER A 641 -12.00 1.17 -20.90
N ILE A 642 -12.87 1.45 -21.88
CA ILE A 642 -13.76 2.61 -21.88
C ILE A 642 -15.19 2.14 -22.17
N SER A 643 -16.13 2.53 -21.30
CA SER A 643 -17.57 2.26 -21.46
C SER A 643 -18.34 3.49 -21.94
N GLY A 644 -19.38 3.25 -22.73
CA GLY A 644 -20.30 4.27 -23.24
C GLY A 644 -21.75 3.78 -23.27
N THR A 645 -22.69 4.72 -23.32
CA THR A 645 -24.14 4.45 -23.34
C THR A 645 -24.84 5.19 -24.47
N VAL A 646 -25.65 4.48 -25.23
CA VAL A 646 -26.52 5.05 -26.26
C VAL A 646 -27.97 4.92 -25.80
N THR A 647 -28.62 6.05 -25.55
CA THR A 647 -30.00 6.14 -25.07
C THR A 647 -30.95 6.42 -26.23
N VAL A 648 -32.02 5.64 -26.36
CA VAL A 648 -33.04 5.81 -27.42
C VAL A 648 -34.35 6.25 -26.79
N GLY A 649 -34.82 7.46 -27.15
CA GLY A 649 -36.10 8.00 -26.71
C GLY A 649 -37.18 7.98 -27.80
N THR A 650 -38.45 7.89 -27.43
CA THR A 650 -39.60 8.15 -28.32
C THR A 650 -40.00 9.64 -28.29
N PRO A 651 -40.55 10.21 -29.38
CA PRO A 651 -41.05 11.58 -29.37
C PRO A 651 -42.25 11.73 -28.43
N GLY A 652 -42.13 12.59 -27.42
CA GLY A 652 -43.22 13.05 -26.56
C GLY A 652 -43.80 11.98 -25.64
N ASN A 653 -43.14 11.72 -24.51
CA ASN A 653 -43.76 10.99 -23.40
C ASN A 653 -44.28 12.01 -22.36
N PRO A 654 -45.61 12.17 -22.18
CA PRO A 654 -46.15 13.03 -21.14
C PRO A 654 -45.87 12.38 -19.78
N GLY A 655 -44.82 12.86 -19.10
CA GLY A 655 -44.40 12.37 -17.78
C GLY A 655 -42.89 12.29 -17.53
N SER A 656 -42.05 12.51 -18.55
CA SER A 656 -40.58 12.49 -18.39
C SER A 656 -40.04 13.85 -17.88
N THR A 657 -39.08 13.81 -16.94
CA THR A 657 -38.27 14.98 -16.53
C THR A 657 -37.05 15.19 -17.44
N ASP A 658 -36.77 14.27 -18.38
CA ASP A 658 -35.68 14.39 -19.34
C ASP A 658 -36.03 15.30 -20.52
N GLY A 659 -35.15 16.26 -20.83
CA GLY A 659 -35.30 17.18 -21.97
C GLY A 659 -36.07 18.47 -21.69
N MET A 660 -36.39 18.77 -20.41
CA MET A 660 -37.04 20.03 -20.03
C MET A 660 -36.19 21.27 -20.32
N ILE A 661 -34.90 21.08 -20.63
CA ILE A 661 -34.00 22.09 -21.19
C ILE A 661 -33.76 21.78 -22.67
N HIS A 662 -34.00 22.75 -23.54
CA HIS A 662 -33.73 22.66 -24.97
C HIS A 662 -32.83 23.81 -25.43
N ASN A 663 -31.64 23.45 -25.91
CA ASN A 663 -30.66 24.38 -26.47
C ASN A 663 -30.60 24.19 -27.99
N PHE A 664 -31.03 25.21 -28.75
CA PHE A 664 -31.05 25.13 -30.20
C PHE A 664 -29.66 25.05 -30.84
N THR A 665 -28.59 25.48 -30.15
CA THR A 665 -27.20 25.32 -30.59
C THR A 665 -26.77 23.88 -30.71
N THR A 666 -27.10 23.08 -29.70
CA THR A 666 -26.66 21.68 -29.61
C THR A 666 -27.69 20.73 -30.20
N SER A 667 -28.97 21.05 -30.04
CA SER A 667 -30.06 20.10 -30.26
C SER A 667 -30.93 20.46 -31.46
N GLY A 668 -30.70 21.60 -32.11
CA GLY A 668 -31.52 22.05 -33.25
C GLY A 668 -33.01 22.03 -32.91
N LYS A 669 -33.84 21.34 -33.71
CA LYS A 669 -35.28 21.15 -33.44
C LYS A 669 -35.62 19.84 -32.73
N VAL A 670 -34.62 19.03 -32.39
CA VAL A 670 -34.79 17.70 -31.80
C VAL A 670 -34.89 17.85 -30.28
N SER A 671 -36.08 17.59 -29.74
CA SER A 671 -36.33 17.62 -28.29
C SER A 671 -37.17 16.41 -27.88
N THR A 672 -36.89 15.89 -26.68
CA THR A 672 -37.67 14.82 -26.05
C THR A 672 -38.85 15.34 -25.23
N PHE A 673 -38.88 16.65 -24.93
CA PHE A 673 -39.91 17.31 -24.11
C PHE A 673 -40.76 18.32 -24.91
N TYR A 674 -40.15 19.07 -25.84
CA TYR A 674 -40.85 20.07 -26.64
C TYR A 674 -41.15 19.54 -28.06
N ALA A 675 -42.41 19.60 -28.48
CA ALA A 675 -42.79 19.41 -29.88
C ALA A 675 -42.59 20.72 -30.66
N ILE A 676 -41.45 20.84 -31.33
CA ILE A 676 -40.99 22.08 -32.00
C ILE A 676 -41.35 22.05 -33.50
N THR A 677 -42.26 22.94 -33.91
CA THR A 677 -42.62 23.16 -35.32
C THR A 677 -42.22 24.56 -35.77
N GLY A 678 -41.47 24.66 -36.86
CA GLY A 678 -40.97 25.92 -37.43
C GLY A 678 -39.59 25.75 -38.09
N ASN A 679 -38.97 26.88 -38.44
CA ASN A 679 -37.69 26.91 -39.15
C ASN A 679 -36.54 27.42 -38.28
N MET A 680 -35.36 26.83 -38.46
CA MET A 680 -34.12 27.41 -37.98
C MET A 680 -33.76 28.62 -38.85
N ASN A 681 -33.07 29.60 -38.25
CA ASN A 681 -32.45 30.67 -38.99
C ASN A 681 -31.21 30.14 -39.72
N SER A 682 -31.04 30.50 -40.99
CA SER A 682 -29.91 30.09 -41.82
C SER A 682 -28.60 30.79 -41.44
N THR A 683 -28.67 31.81 -40.59
CA THR A 683 -27.52 32.54 -40.09
C THR A 683 -27.42 32.38 -38.58
N ASP A 684 -26.21 32.18 -38.08
CA ASP A 684 -25.93 32.08 -36.65
C ASP A 684 -26.02 33.45 -35.99
N GLY A 685 -26.24 33.48 -34.68
CA GLY A 685 -26.13 34.68 -33.86
C GLY A 685 -25.27 34.40 -32.63
N SER A 686 -25.39 35.24 -31.60
CA SER A 686 -24.67 35.02 -30.33
C SER A 686 -25.47 35.58 -29.18
N GLN A 687 -25.72 34.74 -28.17
CA GLN A 687 -26.37 35.11 -26.92
C GLN A 687 -25.71 34.35 -25.77
N SER A 688 -25.48 35.03 -24.65
CA SER A 688 -24.93 34.41 -23.44
C SER A 688 -26.01 34.23 -22.40
N TYR A 689 -26.17 33.01 -21.88
CA TYR A 689 -27.13 32.71 -20.82
C TYR A 689 -26.62 31.54 -19.97
N ASP A 690 -26.63 31.70 -18.65
CA ASP A 690 -26.26 30.66 -17.66
C ASP A 690 -24.87 30.02 -17.92
N GLY A 691 -23.88 30.85 -18.29
CA GLY A 691 -22.52 30.41 -18.60
C GLY A 691 -22.34 29.76 -19.99
N LEU A 692 -23.42 29.65 -20.78
CA LEU A 692 -23.40 29.08 -22.13
C LEU A 692 -23.32 30.17 -23.21
N THR A 693 -22.58 29.87 -24.28
CA THR A 693 -22.59 30.66 -25.53
C THR A 693 -23.54 30.00 -26.53
N LEU A 694 -24.69 30.62 -26.77
CA LEU A 694 -25.74 30.15 -27.66
C LEU A 694 -25.62 30.83 -29.03
N THR A 695 -25.52 30.03 -30.08
CA THR A 695 -25.16 30.44 -31.45
C THR A 695 -26.20 30.12 -32.52
N LYS A 696 -27.02 29.07 -32.36
CA LYS A 696 -28.06 28.71 -33.34
C LYS A 696 -29.41 29.27 -32.93
N ARG A 697 -30.15 29.71 -33.95
CA ARG A 697 -31.34 30.55 -33.82
C ARG A 697 -32.55 29.84 -34.40
N PHE A 698 -33.61 29.69 -33.61
CA PHE A 698 -34.91 29.22 -34.09
C PHE A 698 -35.85 30.40 -34.36
N LYS A 699 -36.44 30.49 -35.55
CA LYS A 699 -37.26 31.64 -35.93
C LYS A 699 -38.59 31.63 -35.18
N MET A 700 -38.97 32.76 -34.60
CA MET A 700 -40.32 33.02 -34.11
C MET A 700 -41.12 33.73 -35.21
N GLU A 701 -41.72 32.93 -36.10
CA GLU A 701 -42.51 33.37 -37.26
C GLU A 701 -43.95 32.85 -37.17
N SER A 702 -44.83 33.25 -38.10
CA SER A 702 -46.28 32.93 -37.98
C SER A 702 -46.58 31.43 -38.01
N SER A 703 -45.70 30.63 -38.60
CA SER A 703 -45.79 29.16 -38.63
C SER A 703 -45.16 28.49 -37.40
N THR A 704 -44.53 29.24 -36.50
CA THR A 704 -43.84 28.69 -35.34
C THR A 704 -44.83 28.30 -34.25
N SER A 705 -44.75 27.03 -33.83
CA SER A 705 -45.49 26.48 -32.70
C SER A 705 -44.60 25.53 -31.94
N ILE A 706 -44.41 25.78 -30.63
CA ILE A 706 -43.75 24.86 -29.73
C ILE A 706 -44.77 24.40 -28.69
N LYS A 707 -45.05 23.09 -28.66
CA LYS A 707 -46.01 22.50 -27.72
C LYS A 707 -45.30 21.63 -26.70
N TYR A 708 -45.79 21.61 -25.47
CA TYR A 708 -45.30 20.73 -24.41
C TYR A 708 -46.39 20.54 -23.34
N THR A 709 -46.24 19.51 -22.51
CA THR A 709 -47.19 19.22 -21.43
C THR A 709 -46.45 19.18 -20.11
N THR A 710 -46.98 19.86 -19.10
CA THR A 710 -46.49 19.86 -17.72
C THR A 710 -47.42 18.99 -16.87
N THR A 711 -46.86 18.17 -15.97
CA THR A 711 -47.65 17.32 -15.05
C THR A 711 -47.89 17.96 -13.67
N ALA A 712 -47.20 19.08 -13.39
CA ALA A 712 -47.31 19.86 -12.16
C ALA A 712 -47.03 21.34 -12.47
N GLU A 713 -47.29 22.23 -11.50
CA GLU A 713 -46.92 23.64 -11.62
C GLU A 713 -45.42 23.79 -11.92
N SER A 714 -45.05 24.72 -12.81
CA SER A 714 -43.69 24.86 -13.32
C SER A 714 -43.31 26.31 -13.62
N THR A 715 -42.05 26.56 -13.94
CA THR A 715 -41.54 27.83 -14.45
C THR A 715 -40.97 27.62 -15.85
N LEU A 716 -41.44 28.41 -16.83
CA LEU A 716 -40.92 28.45 -18.19
C LEU A 716 -39.93 29.61 -18.35
N THR A 717 -38.80 29.37 -19.01
CA THR A 717 -37.83 30.39 -19.42
C THR A 717 -37.53 30.28 -20.90
N LEU A 718 -37.58 31.42 -21.60
CA LEU A 718 -37.27 31.57 -23.02
C LEU A 718 -36.15 32.59 -23.18
N VAL A 719 -35.15 32.27 -24.00
CA VAL A 719 -34.00 33.15 -24.27
C VAL A 719 -33.94 33.44 -25.78
N PHE A 720 -34.04 34.71 -26.11
CA PHE A 720 -34.05 35.27 -27.47
C PHE A 720 -32.76 36.05 -27.75
N ASP A 721 -32.70 36.71 -28.91
CA ASP A 721 -31.66 37.71 -29.23
C ASP A 721 -31.54 38.75 -28.08
N ALA A 722 -30.32 39.16 -27.73
CA ALA A 722 -30.03 39.95 -26.52
C ALA A 722 -30.70 41.33 -26.48
N ASP A 723 -30.94 41.92 -27.64
CA ASP A 723 -31.62 43.20 -27.83
C ASP A 723 -33.15 43.05 -27.95
N PHE A 724 -33.68 41.82 -27.88
CA PHE A 724 -35.12 41.59 -27.94
C PHE A 724 -35.82 42.10 -26.66
N ALA A 725 -36.60 43.15 -26.82
CA ALA A 725 -37.38 43.82 -25.76
C ALA A 725 -38.88 43.93 -26.10
N LYS A 726 -39.41 42.99 -26.90
CA LYS A 726 -40.83 42.94 -27.33
C LYS A 726 -41.52 41.67 -26.82
N VAL A 727 -42.66 41.28 -27.41
CA VAL A 727 -43.50 40.22 -26.84
C VAL A 727 -43.38 38.85 -27.52
N VAL A 728 -43.53 37.79 -26.73
CA VAL A 728 -43.82 36.41 -27.17
C VAL A 728 -45.17 35.98 -26.62
N LYS A 729 -45.86 35.07 -27.30
CA LYS A 729 -47.13 34.52 -26.81
C LYS A 729 -46.91 33.17 -26.13
N PHE A 730 -47.39 33.06 -24.90
CA PHE A 730 -47.51 31.81 -24.16
C PHE A 730 -48.98 31.58 -23.84
N ASP A 731 -49.54 30.47 -24.32
CA ASP A 731 -50.99 30.15 -24.24
C ASP A 731 -51.89 31.31 -24.71
N GLY A 732 -51.45 32.01 -25.76
CA GLY A 732 -52.15 33.16 -26.34
C GLY A 732 -51.95 34.49 -25.62
N VAL A 733 -51.31 34.51 -24.44
CA VAL A 733 -51.04 35.72 -23.65
C VAL A 733 -49.67 36.31 -23.99
N ASN A 734 -49.58 37.63 -24.12
CA ASN A 734 -48.33 38.34 -24.45
C ASN A 734 -47.43 38.50 -23.20
N TYR A 735 -46.15 38.14 -23.33
CA TYR A 735 -45.10 38.37 -22.34
C TYR A 735 -43.95 39.15 -22.95
N THR A 736 -43.56 40.27 -22.33
CA THR A 736 -42.47 41.12 -22.81
C THR A 736 -41.11 40.62 -22.33
N ALA A 737 -40.15 40.50 -23.24
CA ALA A 737 -38.77 40.14 -22.92
C ALA A 737 -37.99 41.31 -22.31
N SER A 738 -37.09 40.99 -21.38
CA SER A 738 -36.09 41.92 -20.84
C SER A 738 -34.71 41.35 -21.11
N ASN A 739 -33.86 42.09 -21.84
CA ASN A 739 -32.55 41.62 -22.32
C ASN A 739 -32.62 40.27 -23.07
N GLY A 740 -33.67 40.08 -23.87
CA GLY A 740 -33.91 38.83 -24.58
C GLY A 740 -34.44 37.69 -23.72
N ILE A 741 -34.74 37.88 -22.43
CA ILE A 741 -35.21 36.80 -21.54
C ILE A 741 -36.68 37.01 -21.16
N VAL A 742 -37.47 35.94 -21.24
CA VAL A 742 -38.82 35.86 -20.68
C VAL A 742 -38.85 34.71 -19.68
N THR A 743 -39.27 34.99 -18.45
CA THR A 743 -39.52 33.99 -17.41
C THR A 743 -40.97 34.06 -16.97
N ILE A 744 -41.68 32.94 -17.07
CA ILE A 744 -43.09 32.81 -16.71
C ILE A 744 -43.16 31.84 -15.51
N PRO A 745 -43.33 32.35 -14.30
CA PRO A 745 -43.51 31.50 -13.12
C PRO A 745 -44.94 30.93 -13.07
N ASN A 746 -45.13 29.90 -12.23
CA ASN A 746 -46.43 29.31 -11.89
C ASN A 746 -47.26 28.87 -13.10
N VAL A 747 -46.60 28.33 -14.13
CA VAL A 747 -47.25 27.68 -15.28
C VAL A 747 -47.97 26.44 -14.75
N ALA A 748 -49.30 26.44 -14.76
CA ALA A 748 -50.13 25.35 -14.25
C ALA A 748 -49.83 24.01 -14.96
N ALA A 749 -50.18 22.88 -14.34
CA ALA A 749 -50.12 21.59 -15.01
C ALA A 749 -51.10 21.55 -16.20
N GLY A 750 -50.63 21.11 -17.37
CA GLY A 750 -51.48 21.00 -18.55
C GLY A 750 -50.71 21.07 -19.87
N GLU A 751 -51.44 21.14 -20.98
CA GLU A 751 -50.86 21.39 -22.30
C GLU A 751 -50.61 22.87 -22.51
N HIS A 752 -49.44 23.20 -23.04
CA HIS A 752 -49.00 24.57 -23.28
C HIS A 752 -48.47 24.77 -24.69
N THR A 753 -48.61 25.98 -25.20
CA THR A 753 -48.13 26.40 -26.51
C THR A 753 -47.40 27.73 -26.46
N ILE A 754 -46.19 27.77 -27.01
CA ILE A 754 -45.43 28.99 -27.26
C ILE A 754 -45.55 29.33 -28.75
N THR A 755 -46.00 30.55 -29.04
CA THR A 755 -46.16 31.07 -30.41
C THR A 755 -45.59 32.49 -30.52
N LYS A 756 -45.50 32.98 -31.76
CA LYS A 756 -44.99 34.33 -32.03
C LYS A 756 -45.91 35.41 -31.46
N GLY A 757 -45.31 36.35 -30.73
CA GLY A 757 -45.85 37.71 -30.54
C GLY A 757 -45.26 38.64 -31.60
N ASP A 758 -43.98 38.95 -31.46
CA ASP A 758 -43.15 39.68 -32.43
C ASP A 758 -42.13 38.76 -33.11
N THR A 759 -41.63 39.19 -34.28
CA THR A 759 -40.56 38.46 -34.99
C THR A 759 -39.27 38.54 -34.20
N THR A 760 -38.68 37.39 -33.88
CA THR A 760 -37.40 37.28 -33.15
C THR A 760 -36.79 35.89 -33.38
N ASN A 761 -35.63 35.61 -32.79
CA ASN A 761 -35.04 34.28 -32.75
C ASN A 761 -34.91 33.76 -31.32
N LEU A 762 -35.30 32.51 -31.11
CA LEU A 762 -35.20 31.78 -29.85
C LEU A 762 -33.94 30.89 -29.86
N TYR A 763 -33.19 30.94 -28.78
CA TYR A 763 -31.94 30.21 -28.59
C TYR A 763 -32.04 29.07 -27.57
N TYR A 764 -32.92 29.24 -26.56
CA TYR A 764 -33.00 28.32 -25.44
C TYR A 764 -34.40 28.34 -24.79
N ILE A 765 -34.86 27.17 -24.37
CA ILE A 765 -36.13 26.96 -23.66
C ILE A 765 -35.83 26.09 -22.43
N LYS A 766 -36.34 26.47 -21.27
CA LYS A 766 -36.22 25.69 -20.04
C LYS A 766 -37.53 25.70 -19.28
N THR A 767 -38.05 24.52 -19.00
CA THR A 767 -39.18 24.30 -18.09
C THR A 767 -38.59 23.67 -16.84
N VAL A 768 -39.06 24.08 -15.67
CA VAL A 768 -38.64 23.51 -14.39
C VAL A 768 -39.89 23.31 -13.56
N TYR A 769 -40.21 22.07 -13.18
CA TYR A 769 -41.29 21.85 -12.22
C TYR A 769 -40.99 22.60 -10.93
N ALA A 770 -42.02 23.13 -10.29
CA ALA A 770 -41.92 23.57 -8.91
C ALA A 770 -41.49 22.36 -8.10
N THR A 771 -40.20 22.28 -7.80
CA THR A 771 -39.70 21.33 -6.82
C THR A 771 -40.52 21.54 -5.55
N MET A 772 -40.93 20.47 -4.86
CA MET A 772 -41.18 20.53 -3.41
C MET A 772 -39.87 20.79 -2.62
N ALA A 773 -38.96 21.55 -3.21
CA ALA A 773 -37.81 22.18 -2.62
C ALA A 773 -38.13 23.67 -2.61
N THR A 774 -38.11 24.22 -1.41
CA THR A 774 -38.22 25.64 -1.11
C THR A 774 -37.43 26.47 -2.12
N SER A 775 -38.17 27.30 -2.85
CA SER A 775 -37.71 28.39 -3.70
C SER A 775 -36.54 29.16 -3.10
N ASP A 776 -35.43 29.20 -3.85
CA ASP A 776 -34.25 30.02 -3.62
C ASP A 776 -34.50 31.48 -4.09
N ILE A 777 -35.60 32.09 -3.65
CA ILE A 777 -35.85 33.54 -3.77
C ILE A 777 -36.33 34.06 -2.41
N ASN A 778 -35.33 34.18 -1.53
CA ASN A 778 -35.18 35.08 -0.38
C ASN A 778 -34.35 34.32 0.65
N LYS A 779 -33.01 34.34 0.50
CA LYS A 779 -32.12 34.03 1.62
C LYS A 779 -32.31 35.10 2.69
N ALA A 780 -33.32 34.91 3.52
CA ALA A 780 -33.25 35.19 4.93
C ALA A 780 -32.01 34.44 5.45
N GLN A 781 -30.85 35.11 5.42
CA GLN A 781 -29.59 34.51 5.87
C GLN A 781 -29.71 34.18 7.36
N VAL A 782 -29.66 32.89 7.71
CA VAL A 782 -29.46 32.51 9.11
C VAL A 782 -28.11 33.02 9.55
N THR A 783 -28.07 34.04 10.41
CA THR A 783 -26.82 34.65 10.91
C THR A 783 -26.57 34.22 12.35
N LEU A 784 -25.29 34.07 12.69
CA LEU A 784 -24.83 33.66 14.02
C LEU A 784 -23.92 34.75 14.57
N TYR A 785 -24.24 35.26 15.75
CA TYR A 785 -23.44 36.31 16.37
C TYR A 785 -23.51 36.28 17.90
N PRO A 786 -22.45 36.71 18.60
CA PRO A 786 -21.12 36.97 18.04
C PRO A 786 -20.45 35.65 17.60
N ASN A 787 -19.70 35.67 16.50
CA ASN A 787 -18.80 34.57 16.12
C ASN A 787 -17.45 35.19 15.74
N PRO A 788 -16.39 35.08 16.56
CA PRO A 788 -16.26 34.18 17.71
C PRO A 788 -17.16 34.51 18.92
N VAL A 789 -17.63 33.48 19.63
CA VAL A 789 -18.57 33.53 20.78
C VAL A 789 -17.84 33.26 22.10
N SER A 790 -18.20 33.99 23.15
CA SER A 790 -17.76 33.69 24.52
C SER A 790 -18.82 32.89 25.27
N ASP A 791 -20.01 33.45 25.50
CA ASP A 791 -20.98 32.82 26.40
C ASP A 791 -22.23 32.33 25.66
N TYR A 792 -22.93 33.24 24.97
CA TYR A 792 -24.16 32.95 24.26
C TYR A 792 -24.01 33.25 22.77
N LEU A 793 -24.39 32.28 21.93
CA LEU A 793 -24.43 32.43 20.48
C LEU A 793 -25.88 32.71 20.06
N HIS A 794 -26.15 33.87 19.49
CA HIS A 794 -27.47 34.21 18.98
C HIS A 794 -27.69 33.67 17.57
N ILE A 795 -28.91 33.19 17.31
CA ILE A 795 -29.37 32.66 16.03
C ILE A 795 -30.47 33.58 15.51
N ASN A 796 -30.18 34.32 14.44
CA ASN A 796 -31.22 35.05 13.71
C ASN A 796 -31.59 34.25 12.47
N THR A 797 -32.76 33.64 12.48
CA THR A 797 -33.28 32.82 11.37
C THR A 797 -34.08 33.60 10.34
N ALA A 798 -34.14 34.93 10.46
CA ALA A 798 -34.90 35.83 9.59
C ALA A 798 -36.34 35.32 9.29
N GLY A 799 -37.02 34.89 10.36
CA GLY A 799 -38.43 34.49 10.35
C GLY A 799 -38.69 32.98 10.27
N GLN A 800 -37.67 32.14 10.12
CA GLN A 800 -37.84 30.68 10.09
C GLN A 800 -37.98 30.10 11.51
N LYS A 801 -38.87 29.11 11.68
CA LYS A 801 -39.09 28.45 12.97
C LYS A 801 -37.97 27.44 13.21
N VAL A 802 -37.11 27.69 14.21
CA VAL A 802 -36.08 26.72 14.63
C VAL A 802 -36.77 25.50 15.22
N LEU A 803 -36.48 24.30 14.69
CA LEU A 803 -36.98 23.03 15.21
C LEU A 803 -35.96 22.35 16.14
N SER A 804 -34.67 22.41 15.81
CA SER A 804 -33.61 21.94 16.72
C SER A 804 -32.26 22.59 16.44
N VAL A 805 -31.41 22.61 17.46
CA VAL A 805 -30.02 23.08 17.36
C VAL A 805 -29.08 22.05 17.97
N LYS A 806 -28.07 21.64 17.22
CA LYS A 806 -27.05 20.68 17.64
C LYS A 806 -25.66 21.27 17.46
N VAL A 807 -24.78 21.12 18.44
CA VAL A 807 -23.38 21.55 18.37
C VAL A 807 -22.49 20.33 18.45
N TYR A 808 -21.53 20.24 17.55
CA TYR A 808 -20.56 19.16 17.43
C TYR A 808 -19.14 19.70 17.60
N ASN A 809 -18.27 18.93 18.25
CA ASN A 809 -16.84 19.20 18.21
C ASN A 809 -16.25 18.78 16.84
N PHE A 810 -14.99 19.15 16.57
CA PHE A 810 -14.35 18.85 15.28
C PHE A 810 -14.02 17.37 15.04
N ALA A 811 -14.14 16.52 16.07
CA ALA A 811 -14.08 15.06 15.95
C ALA A 811 -15.46 14.44 15.61
N GLY A 812 -16.50 15.25 15.39
CA GLY A 812 -17.84 14.81 15.03
C GLY A 812 -18.73 14.42 16.22
N ALA A 813 -18.26 14.53 17.46
CA ALA A 813 -19.05 14.20 18.64
C ALA A 813 -20.04 15.33 18.98
N LEU A 814 -21.29 14.96 19.27
CA LEU A 814 -22.35 15.88 19.68
C LEU A 814 -22.09 16.38 21.11
N VAL A 815 -21.85 17.68 21.26
CA VAL A 815 -21.54 18.33 22.56
C VAL A 815 -22.68 19.16 23.12
N LYS A 816 -23.70 19.49 22.31
CA LYS A 816 -24.93 20.17 22.75
C LYS A 816 -26.10 19.79 21.85
N ASN A 817 -27.28 19.55 22.42
CA ASN A 817 -28.51 19.28 21.68
C ASN A 817 -29.69 20.02 22.33
N LEU A 818 -30.38 20.86 21.55
CA LEU A 818 -31.56 21.61 21.96
C LEU A 818 -32.70 21.22 21.02
N ALA A 819 -33.65 20.44 21.52
CA ALA A 819 -34.66 19.77 20.70
C ALA A 819 -36.00 20.53 20.57
N ASP A 820 -36.15 21.74 21.14
CA ASP A 820 -37.43 22.47 21.11
C ASP A 820 -37.31 24.00 20.89
N ALA A 821 -38.29 24.49 20.13
CA ALA A 821 -38.30 25.70 19.31
C ALA A 821 -38.55 27.02 20.04
N LYS A 822 -37.57 27.57 20.77
CA LYS A 822 -37.46 29.03 21.05
C LYS A 822 -36.03 29.57 21.13
N ALA A 823 -35.02 28.80 20.71
CA ALA A 823 -33.64 29.19 20.85
C ALA A 823 -33.22 30.23 19.79
N ASP A 824 -33.49 31.50 20.08
CA ASP A 824 -32.80 32.65 19.48
C ASP A 824 -31.37 32.81 20.03
N SER A 825 -31.00 32.00 21.03
CA SER A 825 -29.68 31.94 21.64
C SER A 825 -29.30 30.52 22.10
N VAL A 826 -28.00 30.22 22.09
CA VAL A 826 -27.41 28.96 22.53
C VAL A 826 -26.36 29.25 23.60
N ASP A 827 -26.51 28.68 24.79
CA ASP A 827 -25.51 28.78 25.88
C ASP A 827 -24.35 27.80 25.65
N LEU A 828 -23.18 28.39 25.42
CA LEU A 828 -21.93 27.70 25.14
C LEU A 828 -20.86 27.91 26.23
N ARG A 829 -21.20 28.51 27.38
CA ARG A 829 -20.25 28.79 28.47
C ARG A 829 -19.48 27.56 28.95
N ASN A 830 -20.12 26.40 28.91
CA ASN A 830 -19.57 25.13 29.37
C ASN A 830 -18.75 24.39 28.31
N LEU A 831 -18.57 24.96 27.11
CA LEU A 831 -17.70 24.40 26.08
C LEU A 831 -16.29 24.98 26.20
N ALA A 832 -15.28 24.12 26.05
CA ALA A 832 -13.88 24.56 25.99
C ALA A 832 -13.62 25.46 24.77
N THR A 833 -12.61 26.32 24.86
CA THR A 833 -12.16 27.18 23.75
C THR A 833 -11.78 26.34 22.53
N GLY A 834 -12.30 26.66 21.34
CA GLY A 834 -12.05 25.84 20.15
C GLY A 834 -13.05 26.05 19.01
N ASN A 835 -12.86 25.28 17.93
CA ASN A 835 -13.74 25.28 16.77
C ASN A 835 -14.85 24.22 16.93
N TYR A 836 -16.10 24.62 16.64
CA TYR A 836 -17.25 23.72 16.67
C TYR A 836 -18.08 23.88 15.38
N ILE A 837 -18.91 22.88 15.09
CA ILE A 837 -19.92 22.94 14.03
C ILE A 837 -21.29 22.98 14.68
N ILE A 838 -22.09 23.99 14.35
CA ILE A 838 -23.49 24.08 14.76
C ILE A 838 -24.39 23.69 13.58
N SER A 839 -25.34 22.80 13.83
CA SER A 839 -26.39 22.38 12.90
C SER A 839 -27.73 22.89 13.44
N ILE A 840 -28.42 23.70 12.63
CA ILE A 840 -29.68 24.34 12.98
C ILE A 840 -30.72 23.80 12.01
N THR A 841 -31.65 23.00 12.52
CA THR A 841 -32.80 22.53 11.75
C THR A 841 -33.95 23.50 11.96
N THR A 842 -34.50 24.02 10.87
CA THR A 842 -35.69 24.88 10.84
C THR A 842 -36.83 24.17 10.12
N ASP A 843 -38.03 24.76 10.16
CA ASP A 843 -39.19 24.34 9.37
C ASP A 843 -38.97 24.44 7.84
N LYS A 844 -37.86 25.06 7.40
CA LYS A 844 -37.45 25.19 6.00
C LYS A 844 -36.21 24.37 5.62
N GLY A 845 -35.63 23.61 6.56
CA GLY A 845 -34.47 22.74 6.30
C GLY A 845 -33.36 22.89 7.33
N THR A 846 -32.27 22.15 7.14
CA THR A 846 -31.12 22.13 8.06
C THR A 846 -29.94 22.92 7.50
N ILE A 847 -29.36 23.80 8.32
CA ILE A 847 -28.22 24.65 7.98
C ILE A 847 -27.07 24.36 8.95
N THR A 848 -25.86 24.14 8.44
CA THR A 848 -24.65 23.96 9.23
C THR A 848 -23.70 25.15 9.11
N LYS A 849 -23.10 25.58 10.23
CA LYS A 849 -22.11 26.67 10.27
C LYS A 849 -20.99 26.37 11.25
N LYS A 850 -19.81 26.94 10.99
CA LYS A 850 -18.67 26.91 11.91
C LYS A 850 -18.80 28.02 12.94
N ILE A 851 -18.55 27.70 14.21
CA ILE A 851 -18.47 28.66 15.31
C ILE A 851 -17.14 28.53 16.04
N ILE A 852 -16.61 29.64 16.54
CA ILE A 852 -15.34 29.71 17.28
C ILE A 852 -15.66 30.12 18.72
N LYS A 853 -15.44 29.23 19.69
CA LYS A 853 -15.57 29.51 21.13
C LYS A 853 -14.26 30.11 21.64
N LYS A 854 -14.33 31.34 22.14
CA LYS A 854 -13.22 32.04 22.79
C LYS A 854 -13.10 31.69 24.26
#